data_AF-A0A7X6DNQ5-F1
#
_entry.id   AF-A0A7X6DNQ5-F1
#
_cell.length_a   1.000
_cell.length_b   1.000
_cell.length_c   1.000
_cell.angle_alpha   90.00
_cell.angle_beta   90.00
_cell.angle_gamma   90.00
#
_symmetry.space_group_name_H-M   'P 1'
#
loop_
_entity.id
_entity.type
_entity.pdbx_description
1 polymer ?
#
loop_
_entity_poly.entity_id
_entity_poly.type
_entity_poly.pdbx_seq_one_letter_code
_entity_poly.pdbx_strand_id
1 'polypeptide(L)'
;MIYKLIGLAVMVSILALPKSGVSQTEGIVPSRINSAVYEVIVPKPPDDTLTYEKELPLDFLPFVIRNDKYYSIGTAFAINGTEFITAAHVLNLGVKSQFKEAFVRDNQGKVFAVDRMIKFSSRRDFAVFTVKDKSPSEYFDLNPNARINEKVYAVGNALGEGIVIRDGLYTSNTPEEVEGAWSWIRFSAAASPGNSGGPLLDSNGKVIGVITRKSPNENLNMALPIAEVRKADGSSAEIYQKSSYQLDVFDSIKTGTLDTQIKLPMPYGDFRNAYIRIQSEFNAKLLKELLSENQADLFPNGRGSKKLLHKNALSDFPQLIMKRPDGHWDAAPPEKVDRADLGNNGSIAMGRIRNSIFFKIQKPENIPLSDFYADSKLFMDLILKGMSWHRFVGPERVRILSFGKAEDESIHIDSYSRKWMVKTWAIPYIDQQVVTFSLPVPGGAVTMLRVGQTGETFDGHIPDLKVLADFVYVSFDGTFKKWREYLEMKEVIPPLFNTIELTVDPDDFRYKSKRLKLSCSSDIIKLTDQSMLTLGFSYYRSGNAIVWDVSKLFLNENNFKHNGFAVTRNMRADEDLDEIDLNRWQRLLEGEKPYDMKTYLIKDNTAISAVYKNISPVKTSTAASVLYDVTHVQSGIIDQGEMESALHKMIKNLTVLENE
;
A
#
# COMPACT_ATOMS: atom_id res chain seq x y z
N MET A 1 14.08 -4.00 2.91
CA MET A 1 14.11 -5.19 2.03
C MET A 1 14.25 -6.53 2.80
N ILE A 2 14.61 -6.54 4.10
CA ILE A 2 14.86 -7.76 4.89
C ILE A 2 13.60 -8.35 5.58
N TYR A 3 12.48 -7.61 5.68
CA TYR A 3 11.23 -8.13 6.26
C TYR A 3 10.19 -8.65 5.25
N LYS A 4 10.54 -8.77 3.96
CA LYS A 4 9.64 -9.34 2.92
C LYS A 4 9.44 -10.88 3.03
N LEU A 5 9.99 -11.54 4.06
CA LEU A 5 10.09 -13.01 4.14
C LEU A 5 9.39 -13.69 5.32
N ILE A 6 8.56 -12.99 6.11
CA ILE A 6 7.82 -13.64 7.23
C ILE A 6 6.53 -14.36 6.75
N GLY A 7 6.30 -14.44 5.44
CA GLY A 7 5.19 -15.20 4.87
C GLY A 7 5.65 -16.24 3.86
N LEU A 8 6.30 -17.34 4.28
CA LEU A 8 6.15 -18.66 3.63
C LEU A 8 6.81 -19.82 4.41
N ALA A 9 5.97 -20.79 4.79
CA ALA A 9 6.20 -22.23 4.94
C ALA A 9 7.51 -22.74 5.59
N VAL A 10 7.42 -23.18 6.86
CA VAL A 10 8.32 -24.21 7.41
C VAL A 10 7.91 -25.56 6.80
N MET A 11 8.57 -25.98 5.72
CA MET A 11 8.55 -27.39 5.30
C MET A 11 9.45 -28.18 6.25
N VAL A 12 8.87 -29.02 7.09
CA VAL A 12 9.62 -30.03 7.86
C VAL A 12 10.00 -31.15 6.91
N SER A 13 11.23 -31.11 6.38
CA SER A 13 11.84 -32.27 5.74
C SER A 13 12.40 -33.18 6.84
N ILE A 14 11.77 -34.35 7.06
CA ILE A 14 12.35 -35.39 7.91
C ILE A 14 13.52 -36.01 7.13
N LEU A 15 14.71 -35.46 7.33
CA LEU A 15 15.98 -36.11 6.99
C LEU A 15 16.54 -36.71 8.27
N ALA A 16 16.75 -38.03 8.27
CA ALA A 16 17.41 -38.73 9.34
C ALA A 16 18.80 -38.13 9.57
N LEU A 17 18.98 -37.45 10.71
CA LEU A 17 20.28 -36.95 11.14
C LEU A 17 21.17 -38.15 11.52
N PRO A 18 22.38 -38.29 10.96
CA PRO A 18 23.36 -39.19 11.57
C PRO A 18 23.70 -38.62 12.95
N LYS A 19 23.75 -39.50 13.96
CA LYS A 19 24.27 -39.18 15.29
C LYS A 19 25.74 -38.76 15.16
N SER A 20 26.00 -37.47 15.03
CA SER A 20 27.35 -36.92 15.15
C SER A 20 27.74 -36.89 16.63
N GLY A 21 28.75 -37.69 16.98
CA GLY A 21 29.28 -37.75 18.34
C GLY A 21 29.79 -36.41 18.83
N VAL A 22 29.49 -36.10 20.08
CA VAL A 22 30.05 -34.97 20.83
C VAL A 22 31.54 -35.26 21.04
N SER A 23 32.40 -34.68 20.21
CA SER A 23 33.83 -34.57 20.52
C SER A 23 33.99 -33.47 21.55
N GLN A 24 34.45 -33.83 22.76
CA GLN A 24 34.83 -32.86 23.78
C GLN A 24 35.95 -31.97 23.23
N THR A 25 35.68 -30.67 23.17
CA THR A 25 36.55 -29.65 22.58
C THR A 25 37.50 -29.06 23.64
N GLU A 26 38.80 -29.15 23.42
CA GLU A 26 39.79 -28.35 24.14
C GLU A 26 39.58 -26.87 23.79
N GLY A 27 39.20 -26.04 24.77
CA GLY A 27 39.08 -24.57 24.63
C GLY A 27 37.65 -24.01 24.68
N ILE A 28 36.65 -24.74 24.18
CA ILE A 28 35.24 -24.33 24.31
C ILE A 28 34.64 -24.88 25.59
N VAL A 29 34.23 -23.97 26.48
CA VAL A 29 33.60 -24.28 27.75
C VAL A 29 32.09 -23.97 27.63
N PRO A 30 31.20 -24.97 27.49
CA PRO A 30 29.77 -24.75 27.32
C PRO A 30 29.14 -23.87 28.42
N SER A 31 29.63 -23.96 29.67
CA SER A 31 29.14 -23.14 30.76
C SER A 31 29.48 -21.64 30.59
N ARG A 32 30.67 -21.31 30.08
CA ARG A 32 31.04 -19.91 29.74
C ARG A 32 30.14 -19.39 28.62
N ILE A 33 29.95 -20.18 27.56
CA ILE A 33 29.08 -19.80 26.44
C ILE A 33 27.66 -19.51 26.93
N ASN A 34 27.08 -20.43 27.71
CA ASN A 34 25.72 -20.28 28.19
C ASN A 34 25.54 -19.05 29.09
N SER A 35 26.58 -18.61 29.81
CA SER A 35 26.53 -17.43 30.68
C SER A 35 26.85 -16.11 29.97
N ALA A 36 27.56 -16.16 28.85
CA ALA A 36 27.99 -14.98 28.09
C ALA A 36 27.10 -14.66 26.88
N VAL A 37 26.25 -15.60 26.44
CA VAL A 37 25.31 -15.43 25.32
C VAL A 37 23.89 -15.22 25.83
N TYR A 38 23.19 -14.28 25.21
CA TYR A 38 21.86 -13.83 25.60
C TYR A 38 20.94 -13.86 24.39
N GLU A 39 19.67 -14.15 24.63
CA GLU A 39 18.63 -14.02 23.63
C GLU A 39 18.17 -12.56 23.56
N VAL A 40 18.02 -12.00 22.36
CA VAL A 40 17.38 -10.69 22.18
C VAL A 40 15.90 -10.92 21.92
N ILE A 41 15.06 -10.27 22.72
CA ILE A 41 13.62 -10.49 22.73
C ILE A 41 12.83 -9.18 22.74
N VAL A 42 11.62 -9.23 22.21
CA VAL A 42 10.62 -8.14 22.29
C VAL A 42 9.33 -8.67 22.90
N PRO A 43 8.59 -7.87 23.69
CA PRO A 43 7.31 -8.29 24.24
C PRO A 43 6.34 -8.62 23.10
N LYS A 44 5.58 -9.72 23.25
CA LYS A 44 4.42 -9.95 22.38
C LYS A 44 3.36 -8.88 22.68
N PRO A 45 2.54 -8.50 21.70
CA PRO A 45 1.40 -7.63 21.94
C PRO A 45 0.52 -8.25 23.04
N PRO A 46 0.08 -7.45 24.02
CA PRO A 46 -0.70 -7.95 25.15
C PRO A 46 -2.09 -8.45 24.70
N ASP A 47 -2.64 -7.85 23.64
CA ASP A 47 -3.97 -8.12 23.11
C ASP A 47 -3.91 -8.40 21.60
N ASP A 48 -4.65 -9.41 21.15
CA ASP A 48 -4.93 -9.65 19.73
C ASP A 48 -6.28 -9.01 19.41
N THR A 49 -6.28 -7.90 18.66
CA THR A 49 -7.51 -7.17 18.30
C THR A 49 -8.35 -7.90 17.26
N LEU A 50 -7.81 -8.99 16.67
CA LEU A 50 -8.44 -9.75 15.61
C LEU A 50 -9.40 -10.79 16.19
N THR A 51 -10.49 -11.05 15.48
CA THR A 51 -11.35 -12.21 15.74
C THR A 51 -11.24 -13.22 14.60
N TYR A 52 -11.43 -14.50 14.93
CA TYR A 52 -11.17 -15.62 14.04
C TYR A 52 -12.39 -16.51 13.89
N GLU A 53 -12.47 -17.26 12.78
CA GLU A 53 -13.61 -18.17 12.52
C GLU A 53 -13.68 -19.37 13.48
N LYS A 54 -12.54 -19.73 14.06
CA LYS A 54 -12.37 -20.79 15.05
C LYS A 54 -11.25 -20.40 16.00
N GLU A 55 -11.17 -21.09 17.14
CA GLU A 55 -10.02 -20.96 18.03
C GLU A 55 -8.72 -21.25 17.26
N LEU A 56 -7.68 -20.46 17.53
CA LEU A 56 -6.39 -20.64 16.88
C LEU A 56 -5.75 -21.95 17.37
N PRO A 57 -5.33 -22.84 16.46
CA PRO A 57 -4.70 -24.11 16.83
C PRO A 57 -3.22 -23.88 17.17
N LEU A 58 -2.99 -23.14 18.26
CA LEU A 58 -1.65 -22.69 18.69
C LEU A 58 -0.73 -23.86 19.05
N ASP A 59 -1.28 -25.04 19.28
CA ASP A 59 -0.55 -26.30 19.51
C ASP A 59 0.26 -26.77 18.30
N PHE A 60 0.00 -26.26 17.09
CA PHE A 60 0.90 -26.42 15.93
C PHE A 60 2.19 -25.60 16.03
N LEU A 61 2.28 -24.64 16.96
CA LEU A 61 3.50 -23.89 17.21
C LEU A 61 4.32 -24.58 18.31
N PRO A 62 5.66 -24.48 18.27
CA PRO A 62 6.52 -24.97 19.35
C PRO A 62 6.07 -24.45 20.72
N PHE A 63 6.13 -25.32 21.74
CA PHE A 63 5.61 -25.03 23.08
C PHE A 63 6.18 -23.73 23.66
N VAL A 64 7.47 -23.47 23.46
CA VAL A 64 8.11 -22.23 23.93
C VAL A 64 7.54 -21.04 23.17
N ILE A 65 7.51 -21.08 21.83
CA ILE A 65 7.01 -19.98 21.01
C ILE A 65 5.57 -19.62 21.35
N ARG A 66 4.68 -20.56 21.70
CA ARG A 66 3.29 -20.22 22.03
C ARG A 66 3.07 -19.73 23.47
N ASN A 67 3.87 -20.19 24.44
CA ASN A 67 3.68 -19.86 25.87
C ASN A 67 4.60 -18.74 26.37
N ASP A 68 5.62 -18.37 25.61
CA ASP A 68 6.51 -17.26 25.98
C ASP A 68 5.76 -15.92 25.88
N LYS A 69 6.07 -14.98 26.78
CA LYS A 69 5.55 -13.61 26.72
C LYS A 69 6.29 -12.75 25.69
N TYR A 70 7.37 -13.26 25.11
CA TYR A 70 8.23 -12.53 24.20
C TYR A 70 8.42 -13.26 22.86
N TYR A 71 8.70 -12.49 21.81
CA TYR A 71 9.26 -13.00 20.56
C TYR A 71 10.78 -12.94 20.61
N SER A 72 11.41 -14.03 20.20
CA SER A 72 12.85 -14.09 19.94
C SER A 72 13.17 -13.41 18.62
N ILE A 73 14.05 -12.41 18.64
CA ILE A 73 14.41 -11.62 17.45
C ILE A 73 15.90 -11.69 17.11
N GLY A 74 16.72 -12.31 17.95
CA GLY A 74 18.13 -12.54 17.66
C GLY A 74 18.93 -12.96 18.88
N THR A 75 20.24 -12.79 18.79
CA THR A 75 21.21 -13.11 19.84
C THR A 75 22.09 -11.91 20.14
N ALA A 76 22.51 -11.76 21.39
CA ALA A 76 23.56 -10.85 21.83
C ALA A 76 24.59 -11.60 22.69
N PHE A 77 25.77 -11.03 22.87
CA PHE A 77 26.79 -11.62 23.74
C PHE A 77 27.59 -10.56 24.48
N ALA A 78 28.01 -10.89 25.71
CA ALA A 78 28.79 -10.03 26.57
C ALA A 78 30.29 -10.06 26.19
N ILE A 79 30.91 -8.87 26.18
CA ILE A 79 32.35 -8.70 25.89
C ILE A 79 33.16 -8.14 27.06
N ASN A 80 32.47 -7.66 28.10
CA ASN A 80 33.02 -7.25 29.39
C ASN A 80 31.90 -7.22 30.43
N GLY A 81 32.18 -6.67 31.62
CA GLY A 81 31.22 -6.57 32.72
C GLY A 81 30.04 -5.61 32.50
N THR A 82 29.92 -4.95 31.34
CA THR A 82 28.87 -3.95 31.06
C THR A 82 28.30 -3.99 29.63
N GLU A 83 29.10 -4.35 28.63
CA GLU A 83 28.77 -4.18 27.21
C GLU A 83 28.43 -5.50 26.53
N PHE A 84 27.45 -5.40 25.63
CA PHE A 84 26.93 -6.49 24.82
C PHE A 84 27.03 -6.11 23.34
N ILE A 85 27.28 -7.09 22.48
CA ILE A 85 27.26 -6.94 21.03
C ILE A 85 26.07 -7.71 20.45
N THR A 86 25.43 -7.13 19.45
CA THR A 86 24.49 -7.81 18.53
C THR A 86 24.60 -7.23 17.11
N ALA A 87 23.81 -7.74 16.16
CA ALA A 87 23.70 -7.18 14.82
C ALA A 87 22.74 -5.97 14.84
N ALA A 88 23.02 -4.94 14.05
CA ALA A 88 22.22 -3.71 14.07
C ALA A 88 20.75 -3.97 13.69
N HIS A 89 20.51 -4.83 12.70
CA HIS A 89 19.15 -5.16 12.27
C HIS A 89 18.32 -5.90 13.33
N VAL A 90 18.95 -6.55 14.32
CA VAL A 90 18.24 -7.19 15.43
C VAL A 90 17.56 -6.14 16.31
N LEU A 91 18.16 -4.96 16.49
CA LEU A 91 17.58 -3.88 17.31
C LEU A 91 16.80 -2.83 16.48
N ASN A 92 16.65 -3.03 15.17
CA ASN A 92 16.01 -2.05 14.29
C ASN A 92 14.47 -2.20 14.29
N LEU A 93 13.82 -1.73 15.35
CA LEU A 93 12.37 -1.68 15.46
C LEU A 93 11.83 -0.43 14.78
N GLY A 94 11.19 -0.59 13.61
CA GLY A 94 10.76 0.49 12.72
C GLY A 94 9.80 1.53 13.32
N VAL A 95 9.47 2.55 12.54
CA VAL A 95 8.55 3.65 12.95
C VAL A 95 7.20 3.10 13.37
N LYS A 96 6.67 3.57 14.51
CA LYS A 96 5.40 3.07 15.09
C LYS A 96 5.33 1.53 15.25
N SER A 97 6.45 0.80 15.15
CA SER A 97 6.49 -0.65 15.39
C SER A 97 5.79 -0.99 16.70
N GLN A 98 5.00 -2.06 16.67
CA GLN A 98 4.30 -2.58 17.83
C GLN A 98 5.29 -3.09 18.90
N PHE A 99 6.52 -3.41 18.47
CA PHE A 99 7.63 -3.74 19.34
C PHE A 99 8.41 -2.46 19.69
N LYS A 100 8.09 -1.84 20.83
CA LYS A 100 8.69 -0.53 21.21
C LYS A 100 10.02 -0.67 21.95
N GLU A 101 10.16 -1.72 22.75
CA GLU A 101 11.29 -1.95 23.64
C GLU A 101 11.95 -3.29 23.32
N ALA A 102 13.29 -3.33 23.43
CA ALA A 102 14.08 -4.54 23.29
C ALA A 102 14.69 -4.94 24.62
N PHE A 103 14.80 -6.24 24.85
CA PHE A 103 15.34 -6.83 26.05
C PHE A 103 16.36 -7.91 25.68
N VAL A 104 17.20 -8.27 26.64
CA VAL A 104 17.98 -9.49 26.59
C VAL A 104 17.53 -10.47 27.67
N ARG A 105 17.59 -11.76 27.37
CA ARG A 105 17.29 -12.84 28.32
C ARG A 105 18.49 -13.77 28.48
N ASP A 106 18.85 -14.04 29.73
CA ASP A 106 19.95 -14.95 30.07
C ASP A 106 19.52 -16.42 30.10
N ASN A 107 20.49 -17.32 30.30
CA ASN A 107 20.24 -18.77 30.38
C ASN A 107 19.40 -19.22 31.59
N GLN A 108 19.15 -18.33 32.56
CA GLN A 108 18.28 -18.56 33.72
C GLN A 108 16.86 -18.01 33.47
N GLY A 109 16.62 -17.41 32.30
CA GLY A 109 15.34 -16.82 31.92
C GLY A 109 15.13 -15.41 32.48
N LYS A 110 16.12 -14.79 33.12
CA LYS A 110 16.02 -13.42 33.63
C LYS A 110 16.12 -12.43 32.48
N VAL A 111 15.21 -11.46 32.47
CA VAL A 111 15.04 -10.46 31.40
C VAL A 111 15.59 -9.11 31.85
N PHE A 112 16.32 -8.44 30.96
CA PHE A 112 16.96 -7.15 31.21
C PHE A 112 16.68 -6.20 30.05
N ALA A 113 16.22 -4.99 30.34
CA ALA A 113 15.96 -3.97 29.31
C ALA A 113 17.27 -3.44 28.72
N VAL A 114 17.30 -3.23 27.41
CA VAL A 114 18.37 -2.47 26.75
C VAL A 114 18.36 -1.04 27.29
N ASP A 115 19.50 -0.57 27.75
CA ASP A 115 19.63 0.72 28.45
C ASP A 115 20.19 1.81 27.55
N ARG A 116 21.43 1.64 27.08
CA ARG A 116 22.13 2.65 26.27
C ARG A 116 22.74 2.02 25.03
N MET A 117 22.73 2.79 23.95
CA MET A 117 23.53 2.52 22.76
C MET A 117 24.92 3.13 22.97
N ILE A 118 25.94 2.29 22.79
CA ILE A 118 27.36 2.65 22.97
C ILE A 118 28.07 2.80 21.63
N LYS A 119 27.86 1.84 20.73
CA LYS A 119 28.34 1.90 19.34
C LYS A 119 27.25 1.37 18.42
N PHE A 120 27.15 1.89 17.22
CA PHE A 120 26.19 1.39 16.23
C PHE A 120 26.69 1.66 14.83
N SER A 121 26.48 0.71 13.93
CA SER A 121 26.62 0.93 12.50
C SER A 121 25.58 0.12 11.75
N SER A 122 24.72 0.83 11.03
CA SER A 122 23.79 0.21 10.07
C SER A 122 24.48 -0.26 8.79
N ARG A 123 25.64 0.33 8.45
CA ARG A 123 26.47 -0.08 7.31
C ARG A 123 27.19 -1.41 7.58
N ARG A 124 27.82 -1.52 8.74
CA ARG A 124 28.56 -2.72 9.20
C ARG A 124 27.67 -3.72 9.93
N ASP A 125 26.41 -3.38 10.17
CA ASP A 125 25.40 -4.22 10.81
C ASP A 125 25.78 -4.70 12.22
N PHE A 126 26.21 -3.78 13.09
CA PHE A 126 26.45 -4.09 14.50
C PHE A 126 25.88 -3.03 15.45
N ALA A 127 25.62 -3.47 16.68
CA ALA A 127 25.23 -2.65 17.81
C ALA A 127 26.01 -3.10 19.05
N VAL A 128 26.57 -2.13 19.78
CA VAL A 128 27.13 -2.32 21.12
C VAL A 128 26.27 -1.54 22.09
N PHE A 129 25.78 -2.20 23.14
CA PHE A 129 24.83 -1.62 24.08
C PHE A 129 25.06 -2.10 25.51
N THR A 130 24.46 -1.39 26.46
CA THR A 130 24.37 -1.81 27.87
C THR A 130 22.95 -2.22 28.21
N VAL A 131 22.77 -2.94 29.31
CA VAL A 131 21.45 -3.34 29.83
C VAL A 131 21.30 -2.92 31.28
N LYS A 132 20.07 -2.76 31.75
CA LYS A 132 19.77 -2.35 33.13
C LYS A 132 20.02 -3.50 34.12
N ASP A 133 20.54 -3.16 35.30
CA ASP A 133 20.60 -4.02 36.48
C ASP A 133 21.30 -5.38 36.28
N LYS A 134 22.29 -5.43 35.37
CA LYS A 134 23.11 -6.62 35.10
C LYS A 134 24.56 -6.25 34.79
N SER A 135 25.46 -6.93 35.48
CA SER A 135 26.85 -7.08 35.07
C SER A 135 27.09 -8.55 34.71
N PRO A 136 27.46 -8.88 33.45
CA PRO A 136 27.82 -10.23 33.08
C PRO A 136 28.97 -10.75 33.95
N SER A 137 28.78 -11.92 34.55
CA SER A 137 29.83 -12.63 35.30
C SER A 137 30.83 -13.31 34.38
N GLU A 138 30.40 -13.63 33.16
CA GLU A 138 31.19 -14.24 32.08
C GLU A 138 31.02 -13.42 30.81
N TYR A 139 32.09 -13.28 30.05
CA TYR A 139 32.14 -12.57 28.77
C TYR A 139 33.24 -13.15 27.89
N PHE A 140 33.23 -12.82 26.60
CA PHE A 140 34.21 -13.34 25.64
C PHE A 140 35.40 -12.41 25.43
N ASP A 141 36.57 -13.02 25.27
CA ASP A 141 37.74 -12.36 24.69
C ASP A 141 37.57 -12.22 23.17
N LEU A 142 38.19 -11.20 22.59
CA LEU A 142 38.10 -10.92 21.15
C LEU A 142 39.39 -11.37 20.43
N ASN A 143 39.25 -12.02 19.27
CA ASN A 143 40.34 -12.36 18.37
C ASN A 143 40.16 -11.65 17.01
N PRO A 144 40.82 -10.51 16.77
CA PRO A 144 40.69 -9.76 15.52
C PRO A 144 41.47 -10.35 14.33
N ASN A 145 42.31 -11.37 14.57
CA ASN A 145 43.34 -11.84 13.62
C ASN A 145 43.07 -13.27 13.12
N ALA A 146 41.80 -13.69 13.13
CA ALA A 146 41.38 -15.00 12.65
C ALA A 146 41.71 -15.21 11.17
N ARG A 147 41.99 -16.45 10.79
CA ARG A 147 42.44 -16.82 9.45
C ARG A 147 41.49 -17.81 8.79
N ILE A 148 41.45 -17.76 7.46
CA ILE A 148 40.75 -18.76 6.65
C ILE A 148 41.30 -20.16 6.96
N ASN A 149 40.41 -21.15 6.92
CA ASN A 149 40.62 -22.55 7.28
C ASN A 149 40.76 -22.83 8.79
N GLU A 150 40.46 -21.86 9.65
CA GLU A 150 40.30 -22.11 11.08
C GLU A 150 38.92 -22.72 11.38
N LYS A 151 38.89 -23.65 12.34
CA LYS A 151 37.64 -24.20 12.86
C LYS A 151 36.90 -23.11 13.64
N VAL A 152 35.61 -22.98 13.39
CA VAL A 152 34.76 -21.97 14.01
C VAL A 152 33.50 -22.57 14.59
N TYR A 153 32.91 -21.85 15.53
CA TYR A 153 31.68 -22.23 16.21
C TYR A 153 30.69 -21.06 16.15
N ALA A 154 29.57 -21.26 15.47
CA ALA A 154 28.47 -20.33 15.46
C ALA A 154 27.60 -20.58 16.69
N VAL A 155 27.41 -19.55 17.50
CA VAL A 155 26.58 -19.62 18.71
C VAL A 155 25.41 -18.67 18.59
N GLY A 156 24.21 -19.15 18.91
CA GLY A 156 23.01 -18.35 18.88
C GLY A 156 21.85 -19.01 19.61
N ASN A 157 20.82 -18.23 19.92
CA ASN A 157 19.56 -18.77 20.42
C ASN A 157 18.67 -19.18 19.25
N ALA A 158 18.28 -20.46 19.19
CA ALA A 158 17.43 -20.98 18.13
C ALA A 158 15.95 -20.59 18.35
N LEU A 159 15.63 -19.31 18.21
CA LEU A 159 14.27 -18.75 18.30
C LEU A 159 13.50 -19.13 19.58
N GLY A 160 14.20 -19.16 20.72
CA GLY A 160 13.62 -19.50 22.03
C GLY A 160 13.83 -20.96 22.44
N GLU A 161 14.39 -21.82 21.59
CA GLU A 161 14.71 -23.22 21.95
C GLU A 161 15.99 -23.36 22.79
N GLY A 162 16.68 -22.24 23.04
CA GLY A 162 17.90 -22.17 23.84
C GLY A 162 19.15 -21.94 23.01
N ILE A 163 20.29 -21.86 23.71
CA ILE A 163 21.60 -21.59 23.10
C ILE A 163 22.07 -22.85 22.37
N VAL A 164 22.35 -22.70 21.08
CA VAL A 164 22.84 -23.75 20.20
C VAL A 164 24.24 -23.38 19.72
N ILE A 165 25.14 -24.36 19.77
CA ILE A 165 26.51 -24.26 19.28
C ILE A 165 26.64 -25.17 18.07
N ARG A 166 27.11 -24.64 16.95
CA ARG A 166 27.31 -25.40 15.71
C ARG A 166 28.71 -25.16 15.19
N ASP A 167 29.44 -26.22 14.88
CA ASP A 167 30.79 -26.11 14.36
C ASP A 167 30.83 -26.04 12.83
N GLY A 168 31.94 -25.53 12.31
CA GLY A 168 32.22 -25.43 10.88
C GLY A 168 33.60 -24.82 10.66
N LEU A 169 33.78 -24.20 9.50
CA LEU A 169 35.06 -23.63 9.06
C LEU A 169 34.87 -22.17 8.64
N TYR A 170 35.85 -21.32 8.94
CA TYR A 170 36.02 -20.02 8.27
C TYR A 170 36.51 -20.31 6.85
N THR A 171 35.64 -20.24 5.85
CA THR A 171 35.92 -20.75 4.50
C THR A 171 36.58 -19.73 3.59
N SER A 172 36.16 -18.46 3.66
CA SER A 172 36.61 -17.42 2.72
C SER A 172 36.15 -16.04 3.18
N ASN A 173 36.58 -15.01 2.44
CA ASN A 173 36.13 -13.64 2.62
C ASN A 173 35.32 -13.17 1.40
N THR A 174 34.45 -12.19 1.60
CA THR A 174 33.82 -11.45 0.51
C THR A 174 33.80 -9.96 0.84
N PRO A 175 34.17 -9.06 -0.08
CA PRO A 175 34.13 -7.62 0.18
C PRO A 175 32.72 -7.15 0.48
N GLU A 176 32.60 -6.07 1.25
CA GLU A 176 31.35 -5.33 1.35
C GLU A 176 30.91 -4.78 -0.01
N GLU A 177 29.60 -4.76 -0.23
CA GLU A 177 28.91 -4.49 -1.47
C GLU A 177 29.02 -3.05 -2.01
N VAL A 178 29.35 -2.06 -1.17
CA VAL A 178 29.34 -0.64 -1.58
C VAL A 178 30.72 -0.17 -2.01
N GLU A 179 31.71 -0.27 -1.13
CA GLU A 179 33.08 0.24 -1.35
C GLU A 179 34.14 -0.83 -1.10
N GLY A 180 33.75 -2.03 -0.64
CA GLY A 180 34.70 -3.05 -0.22
C GLY A 180 35.53 -2.62 0.99
N ALA A 181 34.99 -1.71 1.82
CA ALA A 181 35.70 -1.08 2.94
C ALA A 181 36.11 -2.08 4.04
N TRP A 182 35.43 -3.22 4.10
CA TRP A 182 35.84 -4.39 4.86
C TRP A 182 35.50 -5.66 4.08
N SER A 183 35.92 -6.81 4.61
CA SER A 183 35.53 -8.12 4.11
C SER A 183 34.71 -8.86 5.14
N TRP A 184 33.56 -9.37 4.73
CA TRP A 184 32.75 -10.29 5.52
C TRP A 184 33.42 -11.66 5.63
N ILE A 185 33.42 -12.23 6.82
CA ILE A 185 33.80 -13.62 7.05
C ILE A 185 32.71 -14.51 6.48
N ARG A 186 33.05 -15.44 5.58
CA ARG A 186 32.16 -16.52 5.16
C ARG A 186 32.54 -17.80 5.90
N PHE A 187 31.53 -18.49 6.45
CA PHE A 187 31.73 -19.71 7.23
C PHE A 187 30.69 -20.79 6.94
N SER A 188 31.04 -22.05 7.19
CA SER A 188 30.20 -23.21 6.87
C SER A 188 29.35 -23.74 8.03
N ALA A 189 29.60 -23.32 9.27
CA ALA A 189 28.77 -23.71 10.40
C ALA A 189 27.32 -23.30 10.14
N ALA A 190 26.38 -24.23 10.34
CA ALA A 190 24.99 -23.98 10.00
C ALA A 190 24.42 -22.85 10.87
N ALA A 191 23.85 -21.81 10.27
CA ALA A 191 23.12 -20.78 10.98
C ALA A 191 21.64 -20.81 10.57
N SER A 192 20.77 -20.61 11.56
CA SER A 192 19.33 -20.47 11.38
C SER A 192 18.88 -19.08 11.85
N PRO A 193 17.67 -18.63 11.49
CA PRO A 193 17.06 -17.48 12.14
C PRO A 193 17.17 -17.62 13.67
N GLY A 194 17.47 -16.52 14.37
CA GLY A 194 17.82 -16.50 15.79
C GLY A 194 19.33 -16.38 16.08
N ASN A 195 20.20 -16.89 15.19
CA ASN A 195 21.66 -16.77 15.36
C ASN A 195 22.21 -15.37 15.01
N SER A 196 21.44 -14.54 14.29
CA SER A 196 21.84 -13.18 13.96
C SER A 196 22.14 -12.37 15.23
N GLY A 197 23.28 -11.68 15.21
CA GLY A 197 23.87 -10.97 16.34
C GLY A 197 24.70 -11.84 17.30
N GLY A 198 24.66 -13.16 17.17
CA GLY A 198 25.44 -14.09 17.98
C GLY A 198 26.94 -14.11 17.62
N PRO A 199 27.81 -14.62 18.51
CA PRO A 199 29.22 -14.66 18.26
C PRO A 199 29.61 -15.83 17.34
N LEU A 200 30.56 -15.57 16.43
CA LEU A 200 31.36 -16.59 15.77
C LEU A 200 32.66 -16.76 16.56
N LEU A 201 32.88 -17.95 17.13
CA LEU A 201 34.02 -18.25 18.00
C LEU A 201 35.10 -19.05 17.27
N ASP A 202 36.37 -18.83 17.61
CA ASP A 202 37.47 -19.73 17.27
C ASP A 202 37.54 -20.95 18.21
N SER A 203 38.48 -21.88 17.96
CA SER A 203 38.70 -23.06 18.80
C SER A 203 39.08 -22.76 20.25
N ASN A 204 39.56 -21.55 20.55
CA ASN A 204 39.88 -21.12 21.91
C ASN A 204 38.69 -20.42 22.60
N GLY A 205 37.52 -20.40 21.95
CA GLY A 205 36.33 -19.72 22.45
C GLY A 205 36.41 -18.19 22.38
N LYS A 206 37.31 -17.61 21.57
CA LYS A 206 37.40 -16.16 21.37
C LYS A 206 36.52 -15.72 20.21
N VAL A 207 35.89 -14.56 20.32
CA VAL A 207 35.02 -14.02 19.27
C VAL A 207 35.86 -13.51 18.12
N ILE A 208 35.61 -14.03 16.92
CA ILE A 208 36.23 -13.58 15.67
C ILE A 208 35.29 -12.71 14.82
N GLY A 209 33.98 -12.80 15.06
CA GLY A 209 32.99 -11.98 14.36
C GLY A 209 31.58 -12.04 14.94
N VAL A 210 30.71 -11.18 14.42
CA VAL A 210 29.27 -11.09 14.74
C VAL A 210 28.49 -11.70 13.57
N ILE A 211 27.68 -12.72 13.82
CA ILE A 211 26.89 -13.39 12.78
C ILE A 211 25.79 -12.43 12.30
N THR A 212 25.67 -12.19 10.98
CA THR A 212 24.70 -11.22 10.45
C THR A 212 23.64 -11.86 9.58
N ARG A 213 24.05 -12.55 8.50
CA ARG A 213 23.13 -13.05 7.46
C ARG A 213 23.63 -14.33 6.80
N LYS A 214 22.74 -14.98 6.05
CA LYS A 214 23.13 -16.04 5.10
C LYS A 214 23.68 -15.42 3.82
N SER A 215 24.65 -16.08 3.18
CA SER A 215 25.07 -15.74 1.82
C SER A 215 23.90 -15.89 0.84
N PRO A 216 23.71 -14.95 -0.10
CA PRO A 216 22.57 -15.01 -1.03
C PRO A 216 22.63 -16.18 -2.01
N ASN A 217 23.84 -16.62 -2.40
CA ASN A 217 24.04 -17.54 -3.54
C ASN A 217 24.64 -18.90 -3.15
N GLU A 218 24.96 -19.10 -1.88
CA GLU A 218 25.69 -20.28 -1.41
C GLU A 218 25.12 -20.76 -0.06
N ASN A 219 25.35 -22.02 0.28
CA ASN A 219 25.01 -22.54 1.61
C ASN A 219 26.08 -22.18 2.65
N LEU A 220 26.49 -20.91 2.68
CA LEU A 220 27.42 -20.33 3.63
C LEU A 220 26.75 -19.21 4.41
N ASN A 221 27.27 -18.92 5.59
CA ASN A 221 26.82 -17.83 6.46
C ASN A 221 27.88 -16.73 6.52
N MET A 222 27.46 -15.53 6.87
CA MET A 222 28.30 -14.33 6.90
C MET A 222 28.38 -13.76 8.31
N ALA A 223 29.57 -13.31 8.70
CA ALA A 223 29.81 -12.58 9.93
C ALA A 223 30.63 -11.32 9.69
N LEU A 224 30.33 -10.25 10.43
CA LEU A 224 31.18 -9.06 10.50
C LEU A 224 32.45 -9.42 11.30
N PRO A 225 33.67 -9.19 10.79
CA PRO A 225 34.88 -9.38 11.59
C PRO A 225 34.84 -8.53 12.86
N ILE A 226 35.22 -9.11 14.01
CA ILE A 226 35.20 -8.40 15.29
C ILE A 226 36.15 -7.18 15.31
N ALA A 227 37.17 -7.20 14.44
CA ALA A 227 38.07 -6.07 14.23
C ALA A 227 37.31 -4.79 13.81
N GLU A 228 36.23 -4.91 13.03
CA GLU A 228 35.42 -3.77 12.59
C GLU A 228 34.65 -3.14 13.75
N VAL A 229 34.10 -3.95 14.66
CA VAL A 229 33.43 -3.45 15.88
C VAL A 229 34.42 -2.73 16.80
N ARG A 230 35.66 -3.24 16.89
CA ARG A 230 36.72 -2.64 17.72
C ARG A 230 37.23 -1.31 17.15
N LYS A 231 37.27 -1.16 15.82
CA LYS A 231 37.70 0.09 15.16
C LYS A 231 36.76 1.27 15.42
N ALA A 232 35.47 1.01 15.67
CA ALA A 232 34.53 2.06 16.02
C ALA A 232 34.88 2.68 17.38
N ASP A 233 35.03 4.00 17.43
CA ASP A 233 35.44 4.75 18.63
C ASP A 233 34.32 4.87 19.68
N GLY A 234 33.06 4.70 19.27
CA GLY A 234 31.87 4.84 20.12
C GLY A 234 31.44 6.28 20.38
N SER A 235 32.05 7.27 19.72
CA SER A 235 31.63 8.67 19.82
C SER A 235 30.37 8.96 19.00
N SER A 236 30.10 8.14 17.99
CA SER A 236 28.95 8.25 17.11
C SER A 236 28.46 6.90 16.56
N ALA A 237 27.19 6.88 16.18
CA ALA A 237 26.55 5.83 15.41
C ALA A 237 26.63 6.14 13.91
N GLU A 238 27.01 5.18 13.08
CA GLU A 238 26.99 5.28 11.62
C GLU A 238 25.60 4.90 11.07
N ILE A 239 24.93 5.87 10.46
CA ILE A 239 23.62 5.71 9.84
C ILE A 239 23.80 5.77 8.32
N TYR A 240 23.72 4.61 7.69
CA TYR A 240 23.92 4.44 6.27
C TYR A 240 22.77 3.65 5.64
N GLN A 241 22.18 4.20 4.59
CA GLN A 241 21.14 3.53 3.81
C GLN A 241 21.21 3.99 2.36
N LYS A 242 21.34 3.05 1.43
CA LYS A 242 21.09 3.31 0.00
C LYS A 242 19.68 2.87 -0.34
N SER A 243 18.89 3.73 -0.98
CA SER A 243 17.51 3.41 -1.32
C SER A 243 17.08 4.01 -2.65
N SER A 244 16.14 3.31 -3.29
CA SER A 244 15.50 3.73 -4.52
C SER A 244 14.00 3.86 -4.27
N TYR A 245 13.44 4.96 -4.75
CA TYR A 245 12.03 5.30 -4.63
C TYR A 245 11.39 5.34 -6.01
N GLN A 246 10.22 4.73 -6.15
CA GLN A 246 9.42 4.72 -7.37
C GLN A 246 7.94 4.76 -7.00
N LEU A 247 7.16 5.57 -7.72
CA LEU A 247 5.71 5.61 -7.59
C LEU A 247 5.03 4.74 -8.63
N ASP A 248 3.83 4.24 -8.32
CA ASP A 248 3.06 3.35 -9.19
C ASP A 248 2.66 4.00 -10.53
N VAL A 249 2.68 5.34 -10.61
CA VAL A 249 2.13 6.12 -11.71
C VAL A 249 3.12 6.40 -12.85
N PHE A 250 4.43 6.15 -12.67
CA PHE A 250 5.44 6.31 -13.72
C PHE A 250 6.71 5.49 -13.42
N ASP A 251 7.60 5.35 -14.40
CA ASP A 251 8.77 4.45 -14.31
C ASP A 251 10.07 5.11 -13.83
N SER A 252 10.11 6.43 -13.65
CA SER A 252 11.24 7.15 -13.07
C SER A 252 11.54 6.68 -11.64
N ILE A 253 12.83 6.49 -11.36
CA ILE A 253 13.35 6.05 -10.06
C ILE A 253 14.23 7.16 -9.49
N LYS A 254 14.02 7.47 -8.21
CA LYS A 254 14.93 8.33 -7.45
C LYS A 254 15.77 7.48 -6.51
N THR A 255 17.07 7.44 -6.74
CA THR A 255 18.01 6.82 -5.81
C THR A 255 18.67 7.89 -4.96
N GLY A 256 18.85 7.59 -3.67
CA GLY A 256 19.68 8.39 -2.79
C GLY A 256 20.45 7.53 -1.81
N THR A 257 21.39 8.18 -1.14
CA THR A 257 22.20 7.60 -0.07
C THR A 257 22.06 8.49 1.15
N LEU A 258 21.65 7.90 2.26
CA LEU A 258 21.75 8.45 3.59
C LEU A 258 23.11 8.01 4.14
N ASP A 259 23.91 8.97 4.54
CA ASP A 259 25.19 8.76 5.24
C ASP A 259 25.32 9.87 6.28
N THR A 260 25.06 9.53 7.55
CA THR A 260 25.04 10.50 8.65
C THR A 260 25.38 9.82 9.96
N GLN A 261 25.51 10.63 11.01
CA GLN A 261 25.92 10.17 12.33
C GLN A 261 24.97 10.66 13.44
N ILE A 262 24.80 9.82 14.46
CA ILE A 262 24.14 10.20 15.73
C ILE A 262 25.18 10.14 16.84
N LYS A 263 25.28 11.18 17.68
CA LYS A 263 26.23 11.19 18.80
C LYS A 263 25.90 10.09 19.83
N LEU A 264 26.91 9.37 20.29
CA LEU A 264 26.83 8.32 21.30
C LEU A 264 27.80 8.60 22.48
N PRO A 265 27.63 7.93 23.65
CA PRO A 265 26.55 7.01 24.01
C PRO A 265 25.27 7.74 24.41
N MET A 266 24.12 7.14 24.17
CA MET A 266 22.82 7.71 24.54
C MET A 266 21.81 6.63 24.97
N PRO A 267 20.74 6.98 25.71
CA PRO A 267 19.67 6.04 26.02
C PRO A 267 19.08 5.39 24.76
N TYR A 268 18.75 4.10 24.82
CA TYR A 268 18.28 3.34 23.66
C TYR A 268 17.01 3.91 23.04
N GLY A 269 16.05 4.34 23.87
CA GLY A 269 14.82 4.98 23.38
C GLY A 269 15.09 6.27 22.59
N ASP A 270 16.02 7.10 23.07
CA ASP A 270 16.41 8.34 22.39
C ASP A 270 17.14 8.05 21.07
N PHE A 271 18.03 7.06 21.06
CA PHE A 271 18.70 6.60 19.83
C PHE A 271 17.67 6.12 18.80
N ARG A 272 16.74 5.26 19.21
CA ARG A 272 15.68 4.73 18.33
C ARG A 272 14.85 5.86 17.73
N ASN A 273 14.42 6.84 18.53
CA ASN A 273 13.65 7.98 18.04
C ASN A 273 14.44 8.82 17.03
N ALA A 274 15.73 9.07 17.29
CA ALA A 274 16.60 9.79 16.36
C ALA A 274 16.83 9.01 15.05
N TYR A 275 17.10 7.70 15.13
CA TYR A 275 17.30 6.82 13.99
C TYR A 275 16.06 6.72 13.10
N ILE A 276 14.87 6.59 13.71
CA ILE A 276 13.58 6.64 13.03
C ILE A 276 13.41 7.96 12.29
N ARG A 277 13.58 9.09 12.98
CA ARG A 277 13.38 10.43 12.40
C ARG A 277 14.25 10.64 11.16
N ILE A 278 15.54 10.28 11.24
CA ILE A 278 16.48 10.43 10.13
C ILE A 278 16.03 9.60 8.91
N GLN A 279 15.59 8.35 9.11
CA GLN A 279 15.09 7.52 8.02
C GLN A 279 13.80 8.08 7.40
N SER A 280 12.84 8.51 8.23
CA SER A 280 11.59 9.11 7.75
C SER A 280 11.85 10.39 6.95
N GLU A 281 12.73 11.25 7.42
CA GLU A 281 13.16 12.47 6.73
C GLU A 281 13.85 12.15 5.38
N PHE A 282 14.71 11.13 5.36
CA PHE A 282 15.36 10.67 4.13
C PHE A 282 14.35 10.11 3.11
N ASN A 283 13.42 9.24 3.53
CA ASN A 283 12.39 8.69 2.65
C ASN A 283 11.47 9.79 2.10
N ALA A 284 11.03 10.72 2.96
CA ALA A 284 10.22 11.87 2.55
C ALA A 284 10.98 12.78 1.56
N LYS A 285 12.29 12.97 1.77
CA LYS A 285 13.15 13.70 0.83
C LYS A 285 13.21 13.01 -0.53
N LEU A 286 13.41 11.69 -0.59
CA LEU A 286 13.44 10.96 -1.87
C LEU A 286 12.13 11.09 -2.65
N LEU A 287 10.99 10.95 -1.98
CA LEU A 287 9.68 11.14 -2.61
C LEU A 287 9.53 12.58 -3.14
N LYS A 288 9.91 13.58 -2.34
CA LYS A 288 9.86 14.99 -2.75
C LYS A 288 10.75 15.27 -3.96
N GLU A 289 11.98 14.78 -3.95
CA GLU A 289 12.92 14.93 -5.06
C GLU A 289 12.40 14.24 -6.32
N LEU A 290 11.90 13.00 -6.19
CA LEU A 290 11.27 12.26 -7.29
C LEU A 290 10.17 13.08 -7.95
N LEU A 291 9.24 13.63 -7.16
CA LEU A 291 8.14 14.44 -7.70
C LEU A 291 8.64 15.74 -8.33
N SER A 292 9.60 16.43 -7.69
CA SER A 292 10.13 17.71 -8.20
C SER A 292 10.90 17.55 -9.52
N GLU A 293 11.72 16.50 -9.64
CA GLU A 293 12.52 16.22 -10.84
C GLU A 293 11.63 15.79 -12.02
N ASN A 294 10.45 15.25 -11.73
CA ASN A 294 9.50 14.81 -12.74
C ASN A 294 8.34 15.80 -12.96
N GLN A 295 8.33 16.97 -12.30
CA GLN A 295 7.17 17.88 -12.30
C GLN A 295 6.71 18.29 -13.71
N ALA A 296 7.64 18.49 -14.64
CA ALA A 296 7.35 18.85 -16.04
C ALA A 296 6.68 17.72 -16.85
N ASP A 297 6.69 16.49 -16.32
CA ASP A 297 6.13 15.29 -16.95
C ASP A 297 4.93 14.71 -16.20
N LEU A 298 4.64 15.19 -14.98
CA LEU A 298 3.52 14.73 -14.18
C LEU A 298 2.18 15.21 -14.73
N PHE A 299 1.21 14.30 -14.82
CA PHE A 299 -0.19 14.66 -15.02
C PHE A 299 -0.65 15.61 -13.90
N PRO A 300 -1.47 16.65 -14.20
CA PRO A 300 -2.16 16.88 -15.47
C PRO A 300 -1.48 17.84 -16.45
N ASN A 301 -0.40 18.52 -16.04
CA ASN A 301 0.22 19.57 -16.84
C ASN A 301 1.40 19.08 -17.68
N GLY A 302 1.96 17.91 -17.36
CA GLY A 302 3.17 17.42 -17.98
C GLY A 302 2.97 16.78 -19.35
N ARG A 303 4.08 16.51 -20.05
CA ARG A 303 4.08 15.87 -21.37
C ARG A 303 3.28 14.57 -21.38
N GLY A 304 2.51 14.34 -22.45
CA GLY A 304 1.66 13.17 -22.61
C GLY A 304 0.27 13.27 -21.95
N SER A 305 -0.04 14.36 -21.24
CA SER A 305 -1.33 14.50 -20.54
C SER A 305 -2.52 14.75 -21.47
N LYS A 306 -2.28 15.38 -22.64
CA LYS A 306 -3.31 15.83 -23.58
C LYS A 306 -4.35 14.76 -23.91
N LYS A 307 -3.91 13.52 -24.20
CA LYS A 307 -4.83 12.43 -24.54
C LYS A 307 -5.86 12.17 -23.45
N LEU A 308 -5.42 12.04 -22.20
CA LEU A 308 -6.32 11.85 -21.05
C LEU A 308 -7.19 13.08 -20.78
N LEU A 309 -6.68 14.29 -21.04
CA LEU A 309 -7.47 15.53 -20.89
C LEU A 309 -8.65 15.63 -21.88
N HIS A 310 -8.64 14.85 -22.95
CA HIS A 310 -9.73 14.77 -23.95
C HIS A 310 -10.55 13.47 -23.82
N LYS A 311 -10.29 12.66 -22.79
CA LYS A 311 -11.01 11.41 -22.53
C LYS A 311 -12.32 11.69 -21.79
N ASN A 312 -13.42 11.17 -22.33
CA ASN A 312 -14.77 11.28 -21.75
C ASN A 312 -15.39 9.90 -21.52
N ALA A 313 -14.65 9.04 -20.82
CA ALA A 313 -15.06 7.66 -20.55
C ALA A 313 -15.73 7.52 -19.17
N LEU A 314 -16.78 6.71 -19.10
CA LEU A 314 -17.32 6.22 -17.83
C LEU A 314 -16.42 5.11 -17.29
N SER A 315 -16.29 5.05 -15.97
CA SER A 315 -15.49 4.04 -15.28
C SER A 315 -16.37 3.20 -14.36
N ASP A 316 -16.55 1.93 -14.69
CA ASP A 316 -17.33 0.99 -13.86
C ASP A 316 -16.58 0.58 -12.57
N PHE A 317 -15.25 0.73 -12.57
CA PHE A 317 -14.32 0.42 -11.48
C PHE A 317 -13.27 1.55 -11.38
N PRO A 318 -12.71 1.90 -10.20
CA PRO A 318 -11.65 2.90 -10.12
C PRO A 318 -10.41 2.51 -10.93
N GLN A 319 -9.82 3.50 -11.59
CA GLN A 319 -8.62 3.37 -12.40
C GLN A 319 -7.50 4.24 -11.82
N LEU A 320 -6.25 3.87 -12.09
CA LEU A 320 -5.09 4.69 -11.76
C LEU A 320 -4.56 5.38 -13.01
N ILE A 321 -4.39 6.69 -12.95
CA ILE A 321 -3.80 7.50 -14.01
C ILE A 321 -2.30 7.26 -13.99
N MET A 322 -1.79 6.65 -15.05
CA MET A 322 -0.40 6.20 -15.15
C MET A 322 0.19 6.62 -16.49
N LYS A 323 1.48 6.93 -16.47
CA LYS A 323 2.25 7.11 -17.70
C LYS A 323 2.45 5.75 -18.37
N ARG A 324 2.07 5.67 -19.64
CA ARG A 324 2.18 4.47 -20.47
C ARG A 324 3.57 4.40 -21.14
N PRO A 325 4.01 3.22 -21.61
CA PRO A 325 5.33 3.06 -22.23
C PRO A 325 5.57 3.93 -23.47
N ASP A 326 4.52 4.32 -24.19
CA ASP A 326 4.55 5.25 -25.33
C ASP A 326 4.50 6.73 -24.90
N GLY A 327 4.59 7.01 -23.59
CA GLY A 327 4.78 8.33 -23.03
C GLY A 327 3.51 9.13 -22.73
N HIS A 328 2.32 8.67 -23.14
CA HIS A 328 1.06 9.33 -22.79
C HIS A 328 0.56 8.91 -21.41
N TRP A 329 -0.21 9.78 -20.77
CA TRP A 329 -0.93 9.45 -19.55
C TRP A 329 -2.28 8.83 -19.89
N ASP A 330 -2.65 7.75 -19.22
CA ASP A 330 -3.98 7.15 -19.35
C ASP A 330 -4.49 6.62 -18.02
N ALA A 331 -5.80 6.55 -17.88
CA ALA A 331 -6.46 5.89 -16.75
C ALA A 331 -6.48 4.38 -16.98
N ALA A 332 -5.64 3.65 -16.25
CA ALA A 332 -5.46 2.22 -16.37
C ALA A 332 -6.35 1.46 -15.37
N PRO A 333 -7.22 0.54 -15.83
CA PRO A 333 -7.92 -0.39 -14.95
C PRO A 333 -6.98 -1.52 -14.46
N PRO A 334 -7.39 -2.29 -13.43
CA PRO A 334 -6.70 -3.53 -13.12
C PRO A 334 -6.90 -4.56 -14.24
N GLU A 335 -5.96 -5.48 -14.40
CA GLU A 335 -6.05 -6.57 -15.39
C GLU A 335 -7.25 -7.50 -15.12
N LYS A 336 -7.60 -7.66 -13.85
CA LYS A 336 -8.71 -8.50 -13.39
C LYS A 336 -9.47 -7.81 -12.25
N VAL A 337 -10.80 -7.93 -12.30
CA VAL A 337 -11.70 -7.51 -11.23
C VAL A 337 -12.48 -8.72 -10.72
N ASP A 338 -12.24 -9.09 -9.47
CA ASP A 338 -13.02 -10.09 -8.75
C ASP A 338 -14.20 -9.43 -8.03
N ARG A 339 -15.30 -10.15 -7.85
CA ARG A 339 -16.51 -9.64 -7.18
C ARG A 339 -16.97 -10.61 -6.10
N ALA A 340 -17.44 -10.07 -4.99
CA ALA A 340 -18.06 -10.82 -3.91
C ALA A 340 -19.37 -10.16 -3.47
N ASP A 341 -20.35 -11.01 -3.13
CA ASP A 341 -21.63 -10.60 -2.55
C ASP A 341 -21.48 -10.37 -1.04
N LEU A 342 -21.99 -9.24 -0.56
CA LEU A 342 -22.00 -8.88 0.86
C LEU A 342 -23.37 -9.13 1.53
N GLY A 343 -24.35 -9.64 0.78
CA GLY A 343 -25.73 -9.82 1.19
C GLY A 343 -26.53 -8.50 1.19
N ASN A 344 -27.86 -8.60 1.18
CA ASN A 344 -28.78 -7.45 1.15
C ASN A 344 -28.41 -6.41 0.08
N ASN A 345 -28.17 -6.88 -1.16
CA ASN A 345 -27.78 -6.04 -2.31
C ASN A 345 -26.44 -5.29 -2.13
N GLY A 346 -25.63 -5.66 -1.13
CA GLY A 346 -24.26 -5.18 -0.96
C GLY A 346 -23.28 -5.98 -1.82
N SER A 347 -22.22 -5.34 -2.28
CA SER A 347 -21.20 -6.01 -3.08
C SER A 347 -19.84 -5.34 -2.95
N ILE A 348 -18.78 -6.09 -3.22
CA ILE A 348 -17.44 -5.53 -3.36
C ILE A 348 -16.82 -6.05 -4.65
N ALA A 349 -16.32 -5.14 -5.46
CA ALA A 349 -15.44 -5.43 -6.58
C ALA A 349 -14.00 -5.11 -6.15
N MET A 350 -13.04 -5.95 -6.53
CA MET A 350 -11.63 -5.80 -6.14
C MET A 350 -10.69 -6.12 -7.30
N GLY A 351 -9.64 -5.33 -7.44
CA GLY A 351 -8.62 -5.54 -8.48
C GLY A 351 -7.29 -4.95 -8.06
N ARG A 352 -6.19 -5.55 -8.49
CA ARG A 352 -4.85 -5.07 -8.16
C ARG A 352 -4.34 -4.16 -9.27
N ILE A 353 -3.84 -2.99 -8.90
CA ILE A 353 -3.11 -2.08 -9.79
C ILE A 353 -1.74 -1.84 -9.13
N ARG A 354 -0.68 -2.35 -9.76
CA ARG A 354 0.70 -2.29 -9.23
C ARG A 354 0.76 -2.80 -7.77
N ASN A 355 1.18 -1.95 -6.83
CA ASN A 355 1.41 -2.32 -5.44
C ASN A 355 0.14 -2.21 -4.56
N SER A 356 -0.95 -1.65 -5.09
CA SER A 356 -2.18 -1.40 -4.34
C SER A 356 -3.33 -2.32 -4.76
N ILE A 357 -4.16 -2.69 -3.80
CA ILE A 357 -5.46 -3.29 -4.08
C ILE A 357 -6.48 -2.15 -4.14
N PHE A 358 -7.25 -2.10 -5.22
CA PHE A 358 -8.37 -1.18 -5.38
C PHE A 358 -9.67 -1.92 -5.09
N PHE A 359 -10.63 -1.21 -4.51
CA PHE A 359 -11.98 -1.69 -4.30
C PHE A 359 -13.01 -0.68 -4.78
N LYS A 360 -14.14 -1.19 -5.23
CA LYS A 360 -15.41 -0.47 -5.24
C LYS A 360 -16.37 -1.27 -4.37
N ILE A 361 -16.70 -0.74 -3.21
CA ILE A 361 -17.60 -1.37 -2.24
C ILE A 361 -18.93 -0.63 -2.24
N GLN A 362 -20.00 -1.40 -2.30
CA GLN A 362 -21.39 -0.98 -2.17
C GLN A 362 -21.93 -1.59 -0.89
N LYS A 363 -22.36 -0.75 0.05
CA LYS A 363 -22.86 -1.24 1.34
C LYS A 363 -24.13 -2.07 1.16
N PRO A 364 -24.33 -3.12 1.96
CA PRO A 364 -25.64 -3.73 2.15
C PRO A 364 -26.73 -2.69 2.43
N GLU A 365 -27.92 -2.82 1.84
CA GLU A 365 -29.00 -1.82 1.94
C GLU A 365 -29.54 -1.63 3.36
N ASN A 366 -29.36 -2.62 4.23
CA ASN A 366 -29.77 -2.57 5.64
C ASN A 366 -28.77 -1.83 6.54
N ILE A 367 -27.65 -1.35 6.00
CA ILE A 367 -26.66 -0.55 6.71
C ILE A 367 -26.84 0.92 6.33
N PRO A 368 -26.99 1.86 7.27
CA PRO A 368 -26.98 3.30 6.97
C PRO A 368 -25.64 3.76 6.40
N LEU A 369 -25.64 4.68 5.43
CA LEU A 369 -24.39 5.20 4.84
C LEU A 369 -23.51 5.94 5.85
N SER A 370 -24.14 6.63 6.80
CA SER A 370 -23.45 7.28 7.93
C SER A 370 -22.60 6.29 8.72
N ASP A 371 -23.17 5.13 9.04
CA ASP A 371 -22.51 4.10 9.83
C ASP A 371 -21.40 3.43 9.02
N PHE A 372 -21.63 3.20 7.74
CA PHE A 372 -20.60 2.68 6.83
C PHE A 372 -19.35 3.57 6.77
N TYR A 373 -19.52 4.90 6.84
CA TYR A 373 -18.39 5.84 6.87
C TYR A 373 -17.78 6.01 8.27
N ALA A 374 -18.62 6.07 9.31
CA ALA A 374 -18.19 6.37 10.68
C ALA A 374 -17.61 5.16 11.42
N ASP A 375 -18.15 3.96 11.23
CA ASP A 375 -17.71 2.75 11.94
C ASP A 375 -16.61 2.02 11.15
N SER A 376 -15.36 2.24 11.58
CA SER A 376 -14.19 1.60 10.98
C SER A 376 -14.18 0.07 11.12
N LYS A 377 -14.77 -0.48 12.18
CA LYS A 377 -14.90 -1.93 12.33
C LYS A 377 -15.88 -2.47 11.30
N LEU A 378 -17.08 -1.88 11.21
CA LEU A 378 -18.08 -2.29 10.23
C LEU A 378 -17.53 -2.24 8.80
N PHE A 379 -16.82 -1.16 8.45
CA PHE A 379 -16.18 -1.01 7.15
C PHE A 379 -15.20 -2.14 6.84
N MET A 380 -14.28 -2.45 7.77
CA MET A 380 -13.28 -3.50 7.56
C MET A 380 -13.90 -4.90 7.55
N ASP A 381 -14.90 -5.15 8.39
CA ASP A 381 -15.62 -6.43 8.42
C ASP A 381 -16.31 -6.74 7.07
N LEU A 382 -16.87 -5.71 6.42
CA LEU A 382 -17.43 -5.86 5.07
C LEU A 382 -16.36 -6.20 4.03
N ILE A 383 -15.16 -5.60 4.13
CA ILE A 383 -14.01 -5.97 3.28
C ILE A 383 -13.63 -7.43 3.55
N LEU A 384 -13.48 -7.85 4.81
CA LEU A 384 -13.10 -9.22 5.19
C LEU A 384 -14.16 -10.27 4.83
N LYS A 385 -15.44 -9.86 4.72
CA LYS A 385 -16.51 -10.71 4.19
C LYS A 385 -16.29 -11.02 2.72
N GLY A 386 -15.98 -10.01 1.90
CA GLY A 386 -15.74 -10.19 0.47
C GLY A 386 -14.34 -10.65 0.10
N MET A 387 -13.33 -10.39 0.95
CA MET A 387 -11.93 -10.75 0.75
C MET A 387 -11.43 -11.61 1.91
N SER A 388 -11.14 -12.87 1.64
CA SER A 388 -10.76 -13.84 2.69
C SER A 388 -9.31 -13.65 3.13
N TRP A 389 -9.11 -13.06 4.30
CA TRP A 389 -7.79 -12.97 4.95
C TRP A 389 -7.62 -14.10 5.96
N HIS A 390 -6.41 -14.67 6.03
CA HIS A 390 -6.10 -15.78 6.94
C HIS A 390 -4.87 -15.48 7.78
N ARG A 391 -4.91 -15.93 9.04
CA ARG A 391 -3.73 -16.13 9.87
C ARG A 391 -3.25 -17.56 9.68
N PHE A 392 -1.95 -17.71 9.47
CA PHE A 392 -1.30 -19.02 9.37
C PHE A 392 -0.81 -19.46 10.75
N VAL A 393 -1.14 -20.68 11.17
CA VAL A 393 -0.67 -21.29 12.42
C VAL A 393 -0.20 -22.71 12.10
N GLY A 394 1.13 -22.88 11.94
CA GLY A 394 1.67 -24.11 11.36
C GLY A 394 1.10 -24.37 9.95
N PRO A 395 0.52 -25.56 9.67
CA PRO A 395 -0.12 -25.84 8.38
C PRO A 395 -1.54 -25.25 8.26
N GLU A 396 -2.15 -24.83 9.36
CA GLU A 396 -3.54 -24.36 9.38
C GLU A 396 -3.67 -22.92 8.89
N ARG A 397 -4.77 -22.67 8.18
CA ARG A 397 -5.19 -21.35 7.71
C ARG A 397 -6.49 -21.01 8.40
N VAL A 398 -6.45 -20.07 9.33
CA VAL A 398 -7.63 -19.64 10.09
C VAL A 398 -8.09 -18.30 9.54
N ARG A 399 -9.33 -18.23 9.05
CA ARG A 399 -9.90 -16.98 8.53
C ARG A 399 -10.01 -15.93 9.63
N ILE A 400 -9.59 -14.71 9.32
CA ILE A 400 -9.79 -13.53 10.16
C ILE A 400 -11.15 -12.93 9.82
N LEU A 401 -11.98 -12.74 10.84
CA LEU A 401 -13.36 -12.24 10.70
C LEU A 401 -13.47 -10.73 10.94
N SER A 402 -12.62 -10.17 11.80
CA SER A 402 -12.61 -8.73 12.13
C SER A 402 -11.21 -8.33 12.55
N PHE A 403 -10.81 -7.11 12.22
CA PHE A 403 -9.59 -6.45 12.75
C PHE A 403 -9.89 -5.53 13.93
N GLY A 404 -11.16 -5.36 14.29
CA GLY A 404 -11.60 -4.38 15.27
C GLY A 404 -11.71 -2.98 14.67
N LYS A 405 -11.73 -1.97 15.54
CA LYS A 405 -11.71 -0.56 15.12
C LYS A 405 -10.34 -0.17 14.60
N ALA A 406 -10.29 0.83 13.73
CA ALA A 406 -9.04 1.41 13.27
C ALA A 406 -8.26 2.04 14.45
N GLU A 407 -6.94 1.95 14.39
CA GLU A 407 -6.03 2.57 15.37
C GLU A 407 -5.87 4.07 15.14
N ASP A 408 -5.72 4.47 13.87
CA ASP A 408 -5.66 5.87 13.44
C ASP A 408 -6.74 6.11 12.36
N GLU A 409 -7.45 7.23 12.48
CA GLU A 409 -8.43 7.70 11.48
C GLU A 409 -8.15 9.18 11.17
N SER A 410 -8.13 9.54 9.89
CA SER A 410 -7.91 10.93 9.43
C SER A 410 -8.54 11.18 8.06
N ILE A 411 -8.52 12.44 7.61
CA ILE A 411 -8.97 12.83 6.27
C ILE A 411 -7.78 13.37 5.49
N HIS A 412 -7.60 12.87 4.27
CA HIS A 412 -6.69 13.44 3.28
C HIS A 412 -7.50 14.17 2.21
N ILE A 413 -7.14 15.42 1.93
CA ILE A 413 -7.73 16.20 0.84
C ILE A 413 -6.70 16.23 -0.29
N ASP A 414 -7.12 15.78 -1.47
CA ASP A 414 -6.26 15.72 -2.65
C ASP A 414 -6.29 17.04 -3.43
N SER A 415 -5.48 17.13 -4.49
CA SER A 415 -5.33 18.34 -5.33
C SER A 415 -6.64 18.75 -6.04
N TYR A 416 -7.64 17.87 -6.10
CA TYR A 416 -8.97 18.12 -6.66
C TYR A 416 -10.04 18.31 -5.59
N SER A 417 -9.63 18.52 -4.33
CA SER A 417 -10.49 18.73 -3.17
C SER A 417 -11.43 17.55 -2.86
N ARG A 418 -11.09 16.34 -3.32
CA ARG A 418 -11.80 15.13 -2.92
C ARG A 418 -11.32 14.72 -1.53
N LYS A 419 -12.25 14.31 -0.67
CA LYS A 419 -11.99 13.94 0.72
C LYS A 419 -11.84 12.42 0.82
N TRP A 420 -10.64 11.97 1.15
CA TRP A 420 -10.28 10.56 1.34
C TRP A 420 -10.25 10.25 2.83
N MET A 421 -11.07 9.30 3.27
CA MET A 421 -11.01 8.76 4.63
C MET A 421 -9.82 7.82 4.72
N VAL A 422 -8.86 8.14 5.59
CA VAL A 422 -7.65 7.36 5.81
C VAL A 422 -7.77 6.63 7.13
N LYS A 423 -7.68 5.29 7.10
CA LYS A 423 -7.83 4.45 8.27
C LYS A 423 -6.76 3.38 8.32
N THR A 424 -6.23 3.08 9.51
CA THR A 424 -5.23 2.03 9.71
C THR A 424 -5.63 0.99 10.76
N TRP A 425 -5.27 -0.27 10.53
CA TRP A 425 -5.52 -1.38 11.46
C TRP A 425 -4.25 -2.20 11.64
N ALA A 426 -3.86 -2.48 12.89
CA ALA A 426 -2.77 -3.39 13.18
C ALA A 426 -3.14 -4.85 12.89
N ILE A 427 -2.11 -5.62 12.55
CA ILE A 427 -2.09 -7.07 12.54
C ILE A 427 -1.03 -7.47 13.59
N PRO A 428 -1.41 -7.60 14.88
CA PRO A 428 -0.43 -7.52 15.96
C PRO A 428 0.60 -8.65 15.98
N TYR A 429 0.17 -9.86 15.66
CA TYR A 429 1.01 -11.06 15.75
C TYR A 429 2.20 -11.08 14.76
N ILE A 430 2.28 -10.13 13.81
CA ILE A 430 3.36 -10.02 12.81
C ILE A 430 3.87 -8.58 12.58
N ASP A 431 3.55 -7.63 13.46
CA ASP A 431 3.92 -6.21 13.33
C ASP A 431 3.63 -5.62 11.93
N GLN A 432 2.46 -5.95 11.38
CA GLN A 432 1.98 -5.37 10.15
C GLN A 432 0.82 -4.42 10.40
N GLN A 433 0.58 -3.55 9.43
CA GLN A 433 -0.55 -2.64 9.44
C GLN A 433 -1.20 -2.58 8.06
N VAL A 434 -2.52 -2.55 8.03
CA VAL A 434 -3.32 -2.23 6.86
C VAL A 434 -3.61 -0.76 6.85
N VAL A 435 -3.49 -0.13 5.69
CA VAL A 435 -3.96 1.24 5.46
C VAL A 435 -4.97 1.25 4.33
N THR A 436 -6.06 1.98 4.52
CA THR A 436 -7.04 2.27 3.46
C THR A 436 -7.16 3.77 3.22
N PHE A 437 -7.31 4.15 1.95
CA PHE A 437 -7.70 5.48 1.49
C PHE A 437 -9.03 5.31 0.76
N SER A 438 -10.11 5.78 1.36
CA SER A 438 -11.47 5.56 0.84
C SER A 438 -12.14 6.86 0.44
N LEU A 439 -12.53 6.98 -0.81
CA LEU A 439 -13.32 8.07 -1.37
C LEU A 439 -14.82 7.71 -1.30
N PRO A 440 -15.63 8.44 -0.52
CA PRO A 440 -17.07 8.29 -0.49
C PRO A 440 -17.74 8.52 -1.85
N VAL A 441 -18.57 7.58 -2.27
CA VAL A 441 -19.38 7.63 -3.51
C VAL A 441 -20.82 7.17 -3.21
N PRO A 442 -21.80 7.41 -4.10
CA PRO A 442 -23.16 6.95 -3.90
C PRO A 442 -23.24 5.46 -3.52
N GLY A 443 -23.88 5.18 -2.38
CA GLY A 443 -24.07 3.83 -1.85
C GLY A 443 -22.82 3.12 -1.32
N GLY A 444 -21.67 3.77 -1.20
CA GLY A 444 -20.48 3.15 -0.62
C GLY A 444 -19.19 3.94 -0.81
N ALA A 445 -18.10 3.28 -1.20
CA ALA A 445 -16.79 3.89 -1.35
C ALA A 445 -15.95 3.24 -2.47
N VAL A 446 -15.03 4.04 -3.01
CA VAL A 446 -13.87 3.57 -3.78
C VAL A 446 -12.65 3.61 -2.87
N THR A 447 -11.88 2.53 -2.79
CA THR A 447 -10.81 2.40 -1.79
C THR A 447 -9.51 1.93 -2.40
N MET A 448 -8.40 2.52 -2.01
CA MET A 448 -7.05 1.98 -2.18
C MET A 448 -6.60 1.33 -0.86
N LEU A 449 -5.99 0.15 -0.92
CA LEU A 449 -5.47 -0.57 0.25
C LEU A 449 -4.04 -1.03 0.02
N ARG A 450 -3.22 -0.87 1.06
CA ARG A 450 -1.89 -1.46 1.18
C ARG A 450 -1.70 -2.11 2.54
N VAL A 451 -0.75 -3.05 2.58
CA VAL A 451 -0.38 -3.82 3.77
C VAL A 451 1.13 -3.94 3.78
N GLY A 452 1.74 -3.66 4.92
CA GLY A 452 3.17 -3.77 5.10
C GLY A 452 3.53 -3.85 6.57
N GLN A 453 4.83 -3.94 6.84
CA GLN A 453 5.35 -3.73 8.21
C GLN A 453 4.91 -2.36 8.72
N THR A 454 4.62 -2.24 10.01
CA THR A 454 4.07 -0.99 10.58
C THR A 454 4.90 0.25 10.20
N GLY A 455 6.23 0.13 10.23
CA GLY A 455 7.14 1.22 9.80
C GLY A 455 7.09 1.54 8.30
N GLU A 456 7.00 0.53 7.44
CA GLU A 456 6.85 0.71 5.98
C GLU A 456 5.50 1.33 5.62
N THR A 457 4.44 0.99 6.37
CA THR A 457 3.13 1.60 6.19
C THR A 457 3.17 3.10 6.46
N PHE A 458 3.87 3.53 7.53
CA PHE A 458 3.97 4.93 7.90
C PHE A 458 4.89 5.75 6.98
N ASP A 459 6.07 5.23 6.66
CA ASP A 459 7.09 5.98 5.90
C ASP A 459 7.06 5.76 4.38
N GLY A 460 6.29 4.76 3.93
CA GLY A 460 6.15 4.41 2.51
C GLY A 460 4.70 4.45 2.05
N HIS A 461 3.86 3.55 2.56
CA HIS A 461 2.52 3.35 2.01
C HIS A 461 1.60 4.57 2.19
N ILE A 462 1.58 5.21 3.36
CA ILE A 462 0.75 6.41 3.58
C ILE A 462 1.18 7.59 2.69
N PRO A 463 2.47 7.98 2.65
CA PRO A 463 2.95 9.01 1.72
C PRO A 463 2.61 8.72 0.25
N ASP A 464 2.83 7.48 -0.20
CA ASP A 464 2.49 7.07 -1.56
C ASP A 464 1.00 7.23 -1.84
N LEU A 465 0.13 6.70 -0.97
CA LEU A 465 -1.31 6.76 -1.18
C LEU A 465 -1.87 8.19 -1.16
N LYS A 466 -1.24 9.12 -0.42
CA LYS A 466 -1.56 10.56 -0.51
C LYS A 466 -1.27 11.10 -1.91
N VAL A 467 -0.13 10.75 -2.49
CA VAL A 467 0.19 11.17 -3.86
C VAL A 467 -0.73 10.49 -4.87
N LEU A 468 -0.94 9.18 -4.75
CA LEU A 468 -1.77 8.40 -5.67
C LEU A 468 -3.25 8.84 -5.66
N ALA A 469 -3.74 9.45 -4.58
CA ALA A 469 -5.08 10.03 -4.51
C ALA A 469 -5.31 10.99 -5.69
N ASP A 470 -4.34 11.85 -6.03
CA ASP A 470 -4.39 12.78 -7.17
C ASP A 470 -4.52 12.06 -8.53
N PHE A 471 -4.16 10.79 -8.60
CA PHE A 471 -4.13 10.01 -9.84
C PHE A 471 -5.29 9.03 -9.95
N VAL A 472 -6.32 9.09 -9.10
CA VAL A 472 -7.48 8.21 -9.24
C VAL A 472 -8.49 8.76 -10.27
N TYR A 473 -8.81 7.96 -11.28
CA TYR A 473 -9.90 8.22 -12.23
C TYR A 473 -11.12 7.38 -11.85
N VAL A 474 -12.27 8.04 -11.63
CA VAL A 474 -13.47 7.41 -11.06
C VAL A 474 -14.74 8.11 -11.54
N SER A 475 -15.78 7.35 -11.81
CA SER A 475 -17.15 7.85 -12.01
C SER A 475 -17.98 7.65 -10.74
N PHE A 476 -18.94 8.53 -10.52
CA PHE A 476 -19.88 8.43 -9.40
C PHE A 476 -21.17 7.85 -9.94
N ASP A 477 -21.54 6.66 -9.50
CA ASP A 477 -22.73 5.96 -9.94
C ASP A 477 -23.51 5.38 -8.76
N GLY A 478 -24.83 5.39 -8.90
CA GLY A 478 -25.75 4.84 -7.91
C GLY A 478 -27.19 4.98 -8.36
N THR A 479 -28.08 4.26 -7.66
CA THR A 479 -29.52 4.43 -7.84
C THR A 479 -29.97 5.77 -7.26
N PHE A 480 -31.14 6.27 -7.65
CA PHE A 480 -31.71 7.50 -7.10
C PHE A 480 -31.77 7.48 -5.58
N LYS A 481 -32.19 6.35 -4.99
CA LYS A 481 -32.16 6.13 -3.54
C LYS A 481 -30.75 6.34 -2.95
N LYS A 482 -29.71 5.75 -3.56
CA LYS A 482 -28.32 5.86 -3.11
C LYS A 482 -27.76 7.28 -3.27
N TRP A 483 -28.17 7.99 -4.32
CA TRP A 483 -27.79 9.38 -4.54
C TRP A 483 -28.39 10.30 -3.48
N ARG A 484 -29.67 10.15 -3.13
CA ARG A 484 -30.28 10.94 -2.06
C ARG A 484 -29.57 10.73 -0.72
N GLU A 485 -29.32 9.48 -0.34
CA GLU A 485 -28.57 9.14 0.88
C GLU A 485 -27.15 9.74 0.86
N TYR A 486 -26.46 9.69 -0.29
CA TYR A 486 -25.12 10.27 -0.42
C TYR A 486 -25.12 11.80 -0.33
N LEU A 487 -26.08 12.48 -0.94
CA LEU A 487 -26.20 13.94 -0.93
C LEU A 487 -26.47 14.51 0.47
N GLU A 488 -26.95 13.70 1.41
CA GLU A 488 -27.11 14.06 2.83
C GLU A 488 -25.77 14.09 3.58
N MET A 489 -24.73 13.42 3.09
CA MET A 489 -23.42 13.27 3.74
C MET A 489 -22.49 14.48 3.55
N LYS A 490 -22.96 15.68 3.92
CA LYS A 490 -22.31 16.98 3.61
C LYS A 490 -20.82 17.06 3.97
N GLU A 491 -20.38 16.39 5.02
CA GLU A 491 -19.00 16.43 5.49
C GLU A 491 -18.00 15.71 4.57
N VAL A 492 -18.45 14.74 3.78
CA VAL A 492 -17.57 13.91 2.94
C VAL A 492 -17.72 14.14 1.44
N ILE A 493 -18.77 14.86 1.02
CA ILE A 493 -18.98 15.19 -0.39
C ILE A 493 -17.91 16.20 -0.85
N PRO A 494 -17.28 16.00 -2.03
CA PRO A 494 -16.36 16.97 -2.60
C PRO A 494 -17.02 18.35 -2.81
N PRO A 495 -16.32 19.47 -2.53
CA PRO A 495 -16.88 20.82 -2.66
C PRO A 495 -17.50 21.14 -4.03
N LEU A 496 -17.05 20.46 -5.09
CA LEU A 496 -17.61 20.59 -6.43
C LEU A 496 -19.13 20.36 -6.48
N PHE A 497 -19.67 19.44 -5.68
CA PHE A 497 -21.11 19.18 -5.63
C PHE A 497 -21.90 20.35 -5.03
N ASN A 498 -21.27 21.30 -4.32
CA ASN A 498 -21.95 22.54 -3.90
C ASN A 498 -22.29 23.44 -5.09
N THR A 499 -21.72 23.18 -6.26
CA THR A 499 -22.00 23.88 -7.52
C THR A 499 -22.96 23.11 -8.43
N ILE A 500 -23.43 21.94 -7.99
CA ILE A 500 -24.33 21.05 -8.72
C ILE A 500 -25.66 20.98 -7.95
N GLU A 501 -26.73 21.49 -8.55
CA GLU A 501 -28.09 21.23 -8.09
C GLU A 501 -28.53 19.89 -8.67
N LEU A 502 -28.80 18.90 -7.81
CA LEU A 502 -29.20 17.55 -8.22
C LEU A 502 -30.48 17.12 -7.50
N THR A 503 -31.53 16.87 -8.27
CA THR A 503 -32.78 16.21 -7.84
C THR A 503 -32.86 14.84 -8.50
N VAL A 504 -33.09 13.82 -7.68
CA VAL A 504 -33.13 12.40 -8.07
C VAL A 504 -34.32 11.73 -7.38
N ASP A 505 -35.52 12.23 -7.65
CA ASP A 505 -36.76 11.73 -7.06
C ASP A 505 -37.49 10.80 -8.05
N PRO A 506 -38.40 9.93 -7.59
CA PRO A 506 -39.34 9.27 -8.48
C PRO A 506 -40.07 10.32 -9.32
N ASP A 507 -40.19 10.09 -10.62
CA ASP A 507 -40.83 10.98 -11.60
C ASP A 507 -40.20 12.37 -11.85
N ASP A 508 -39.22 12.83 -11.04
CA ASP A 508 -38.55 14.12 -11.22
C ASP A 508 -37.01 13.99 -11.11
N PHE A 509 -36.35 14.14 -12.26
CA PHE A 509 -34.90 14.29 -12.34
C PHE A 509 -34.53 15.70 -12.80
N ARG A 510 -33.67 16.38 -12.03
CA ARG A 510 -33.09 17.67 -12.40
C ARG A 510 -31.61 17.69 -12.09
N TYR A 511 -30.81 18.12 -13.07
CA TYR A 511 -29.39 18.39 -12.91
C TYR A 511 -29.11 19.80 -13.40
N LYS A 512 -28.42 20.60 -12.61
CA LYS A 512 -27.91 21.90 -13.05
C LYS A 512 -26.52 22.11 -12.49
N SER A 513 -25.59 22.42 -13.38
CA SER A 513 -24.25 22.89 -13.07
C SER A 513 -24.02 24.25 -13.71
N LYS A 514 -22.80 24.80 -13.58
CA LYS A 514 -22.38 25.97 -14.35
C LYS A 514 -22.36 25.74 -15.87
N ARG A 515 -22.40 24.48 -16.34
CA ARG A 515 -22.21 24.13 -17.77
C ARG A 515 -23.47 23.69 -18.48
N LEU A 516 -24.41 23.05 -17.78
CA LEU A 516 -25.67 22.63 -18.37
C LEU A 516 -26.76 22.51 -17.33
N LYS A 517 -28.01 22.64 -17.80
CA LYS A 517 -29.23 22.31 -17.08
C LYS A 517 -29.96 21.21 -17.83
N LEU A 518 -30.45 20.22 -17.09
CA LEU A 518 -31.17 19.08 -17.61
C LEU A 518 -32.34 18.75 -16.70
N SER A 519 -33.52 18.57 -17.28
CA SER A 519 -34.67 17.98 -16.59
C SER A 519 -35.19 16.78 -17.34
N CYS A 520 -35.68 15.79 -16.61
CA CYS A 520 -36.35 14.62 -17.18
C CYS A 520 -37.49 14.22 -16.25
N SER A 521 -38.62 13.89 -16.84
CA SER A 521 -39.79 13.35 -16.16
C SER A 521 -40.17 11.98 -16.74
N SER A 522 -41.08 11.28 -16.08
CA SER A 522 -41.48 9.91 -16.43
C SER A 522 -42.16 9.75 -17.82
N ASP A 523 -42.48 10.86 -18.50
CA ASP A 523 -42.96 10.88 -19.88
C ASP A 523 -41.86 10.71 -20.94
N ILE A 524 -40.59 10.74 -20.52
CA ILE A 524 -39.40 10.54 -21.35
C ILE A 524 -38.76 9.17 -21.07
N ILE A 525 -38.42 8.90 -19.80
CA ILE A 525 -37.92 7.60 -19.32
C ILE A 525 -38.58 7.28 -17.98
N LYS A 526 -38.81 6.01 -17.65
CA LYS A 526 -39.42 5.67 -16.36
C LYS A 526 -38.46 5.94 -15.20
N LEU A 527 -38.79 6.89 -14.34
CA LEU A 527 -37.99 7.27 -13.18
C LEU A 527 -38.53 6.65 -11.89
N THR A 528 -37.67 5.92 -11.18
CA THR A 528 -37.98 5.26 -9.90
C THR A 528 -36.78 5.34 -8.97
N ASP A 529 -36.94 4.86 -7.74
CA ASP A 529 -35.81 4.72 -6.81
C ASP A 529 -34.69 3.79 -7.29
N GLN A 530 -34.98 2.94 -8.28
CA GLN A 530 -34.02 2.02 -8.89
C GLN A 530 -33.35 2.59 -10.15
N SER A 531 -33.80 3.75 -10.64
CA SER A 531 -33.16 4.45 -11.75
C SER A 531 -31.72 4.80 -11.40
N MET A 532 -30.79 4.60 -12.33
CA MET A 532 -29.38 4.90 -12.08
C MET A 532 -28.97 6.19 -12.73
N LEU A 533 -28.25 6.99 -11.95
CA LEU A 533 -27.48 8.12 -12.44
C LEU A 533 -25.99 7.77 -12.34
N THR A 534 -25.27 7.96 -13.44
CA THR A 534 -23.81 7.96 -13.46
C THR A 534 -23.32 9.34 -13.88
N LEU A 535 -22.54 9.97 -13.01
CA LEU A 535 -21.75 11.17 -13.30
C LEU A 535 -20.32 10.73 -13.61
N GLY A 536 -19.96 10.79 -14.89
CA GLY A 536 -18.61 10.62 -15.39
C GLY A 536 -17.83 11.90 -15.16
N PHE A 537 -16.85 11.85 -14.26
CA PHE A 537 -15.87 12.90 -14.09
C PHE A 537 -14.68 12.67 -15.00
N SER A 538 -14.19 13.74 -15.61
CA SER A 538 -12.91 13.75 -16.31
C SER A 538 -12.08 14.96 -15.89
N TYR A 539 -10.87 15.02 -16.42
CA TYR A 539 -9.93 16.10 -16.20
C TYR A 539 -9.81 16.89 -17.48
N TYR A 540 -9.99 18.19 -17.44
CA TYR A 540 -9.92 19.00 -18.65
C TYR A 540 -9.56 20.45 -18.37
N ARG A 541 -9.11 21.15 -19.41
CA ARG A 541 -8.73 22.55 -19.31
C ARG A 541 -9.98 23.44 -19.30
N SER A 542 -10.04 24.35 -18.33
CA SER A 542 -11.10 25.36 -18.17
C SER A 542 -10.40 26.69 -17.90
N GLY A 543 -10.22 27.50 -18.95
CA GLY A 543 -9.33 28.66 -18.91
C GLY A 543 -7.87 28.23 -18.74
N ASN A 544 -7.16 28.84 -17.78
CA ASN A 544 -5.75 28.52 -17.51
C ASN A 544 -5.53 27.33 -16.55
N ALA A 545 -6.61 26.78 -15.98
CA ALA A 545 -6.54 25.69 -15.00
C ALA A 545 -7.03 24.36 -15.60
N ILE A 546 -6.51 23.25 -15.07
CA ILE A 546 -7.10 21.92 -15.29
C ILE A 546 -8.01 21.63 -14.11
N VAL A 547 -9.25 21.24 -14.41
CA VAL A 547 -10.28 20.96 -13.42
C VAL A 547 -10.68 19.49 -13.47
N TRP A 548 -11.09 18.96 -12.32
CA TRP A 548 -11.83 17.71 -12.21
C TRP A 548 -13.32 18.07 -12.13
N ASP A 549 -14.11 17.70 -13.13
CA ASP A 549 -15.50 18.14 -13.25
C ASP A 549 -16.32 17.15 -14.10
N VAL A 550 -17.65 17.24 -14.04
CA VAL A 550 -18.55 16.34 -14.78
C VAL A 550 -18.39 16.61 -16.28
N SER A 551 -18.09 15.56 -17.03
CA SER A 551 -18.01 15.59 -18.51
C SER A 551 -19.02 14.65 -19.15
N LYS A 552 -19.60 13.73 -18.40
CA LYS A 552 -20.64 12.84 -18.90
C LYS A 552 -21.71 12.61 -17.85
N LEU A 553 -22.96 12.71 -18.26
CA LEU A 553 -24.12 12.34 -17.48
C LEU A 553 -24.79 11.19 -18.20
N PHE A 554 -25.04 10.09 -17.49
CA PHE A 554 -25.79 8.96 -18.01
C PHE A 554 -26.92 8.61 -17.05
N LEU A 555 -28.16 8.71 -17.52
CA LEU A 555 -29.36 8.39 -16.75
C LEU A 555 -30.08 7.21 -17.41
N ASN A 556 -30.48 6.23 -16.61
CA ASN A 556 -31.21 5.07 -17.10
C ASN A 556 -32.34 4.66 -16.13
N GLU A 557 -33.25 3.83 -16.63
CA GLU A 557 -34.40 3.35 -15.84
C GLU A 557 -33.98 2.39 -14.71
N ASN A 558 -32.86 1.68 -14.87
CA ASN A 558 -32.31 0.73 -13.91
C ASN A 558 -30.88 0.28 -14.29
N ASN A 559 -30.30 -0.58 -13.45
CA ASN A 559 -28.95 -1.16 -13.61
C ASN A 559 -28.65 -1.85 -14.95
N PHE A 560 -29.65 -2.17 -15.78
CA PHE A 560 -29.45 -2.90 -17.02
C PHE A 560 -28.93 -2.03 -18.18
N LYS A 561 -28.55 -0.75 -18.00
CA LYS A 561 -27.84 0.11 -18.99
C LYS A 561 -28.46 0.21 -20.40
N HIS A 562 -29.70 -0.24 -20.63
CA HIS A 562 -30.26 -0.40 -21.98
C HIS A 562 -31.42 0.55 -22.31
N ASN A 563 -32.04 1.18 -21.30
CA ASN A 563 -33.05 2.23 -21.50
C ASN A 563 -32.60 3.51 -20.79
N GLY A 564 -32.21 4.54 -21.54
CA GLY A 564 -31.72 5.78 -20.94
C GLY A 564 -31.06 6.73 -21.93
N PHE A 565 -30.58 7.86 -21.41
CA PHE A 565 -29.89 8.88 -22.20
C PHE A 565 -28.52 9.24 -21.60
N ALA A 566 -27.62 9.66 -22.48
CA ALA A 566 -26.34 10.24 -22.14
C ALA A 566 -26.24 11.67 -22.67
N VAL A 567 -25.65 12.56 -21.88
CA VAL A 567 -25.16 13.86 -22.34
C VAL A 567 -23.65 13.88 -22.12
N THR A 568 -22.87 14.08 -23.18
CA THR A 568 -21.41 14.07 -23.13
C THR A 568 -20.86 15.43 -23.57
N ARG A 569 -19.96 16.00 -22.76
CA ARG A 569 -19.18 17.21 -23.06
C ARG A 569 -17.89 16.81 -23.76
N ASN A 570 -17.71 17.21 -25.01
CA ASN A 570 -16.52 16.91 -25.82
C ASN A 570 -15.71 18.17 -26.06
N MET A 571 -14.41 18.12 -25.76
CA MET A 571 -13.51 19.22 -26.10
C MET A 571 -12.95 19.03 -27.50
N ARG A 572 -12.66 20.16 -28.16
CA ARG A 572 -11.90 20.18 -29.40
C ARG A 572 -10.60 19.42 -29.21
N ALA A 573 -10.36 18.46 -30.09
CA ALA A 573 -9.10 17.72 -30.11
C ALA A 573 -7.95 18.68 -30.46
N ASP A 574 -6.85 18.62 -29.70
CA ASP A 574 -5.61 19.29 -30.07
C ASP A 574 -5.05 18.66 -31.36
N GLU A 575 -4.42 19.49 -32.21
CA GLU A 575 -3.90 19.08 -33.54
C GLU A 575 -2.83 17.99 -33.48
N ASP A 576 -2.18 17.81 -32.33
CA ASP A 576 -1.14 16.81 -32.09
C ASP A 576 -1.65 15.50 -31.45
N LEU A 577 -2.97 15.34 -31.30
CA LEU A 577 -3.58 14.06 -30.92
C LEU A 577 -3.62 13.08 -32.11
N ASP A 578 -3.88 11.80 -31.81
CA ASP A 578 -3.93 10.76 -32.84
C ASP A 578 -5.14 10.93 -33.79
N GLU A 579 -5.06 10.28 -34.96
CA GLU A 579 -6.11 10.36 -35.98
C GLU A 579 -7.49 9.90 -35.45
N ILE A 580 -7.53 9.02 -34.43
CA ILE A 580 -8.79 8.56 -33.85
C ILE A 580 -9.49 9.71 -33.13
N ASP A 581 -8.75 10.46 -32.30
CA ASP A 581 -9.28 11.62 -31.59
C ASP A 581 -9.64 12.77 -32.55
N LEU A 582 -8.81 13.04 -33.55
CA LEU A 582 -9.08 14.06 -34.58
C LEU A 582 -10.32 13.71 -35.42
N ASN A 583 -10.44 12.47 -35.89
CA ASN A 583 -11.60 12.01 -36.66
C ASN A 583 -12.88 11.99 -35.81
N ARG A 584 -12.79 11.62 -34.52
CA ARG A 584 -13.93 11.71 -33.60
C ARG A 584 -14.44 13.14 -33.50
N TRP A 585 -13.53 14.11 -33.38
CA TRP A 585 -13.89 15.51 -33.33
C TRP A 585 -14.51 16.01 -34.64
N GLN A 586 -13.96 15.63 -35.80
CA GLN A 586 -14.54 15.99 -37.10
C GLN A 586 -15.97 15.46 -37.27
N ARG A 587 -16.23 14.19 -36.89
CA ARG A 587 -17.60 13.63 -36.89
C ARG A 587 -18.56 14.42 -36.03
N LEU A 588 -18.13 14.88 -34.85
CA LEU A 588 -18.92 15.76 -33.98
C LEU A 588 -19.13 17.16 -34.58
N LEU A 589 -18.14 17.70 -35.28
CA LEU A 589 -18.26 19.01 -35.93
C LEU A 589 -19.29 18.97 -37.05
N GLU A 590 -19.24 17.94 -37.89
CA GLU A 590 -20.04 17.76 -39.10
C GLU A 590 -21.40 17.09 -38.83
N GLY A 591 -21.57 16.47 -37.65
CA GLY A 591 -22.77 15.70 -37.33
C GLY A 591 -22.86 14.39 -38.12
N GLU A 592 -21.72 13.79 -38.44
CA GLU A 592 -21.65 12.49 -39.12
C GLU A 592 -22.02 11.34 -38.16
N LYS A 593 -22.27 10.15 -38.73
CA LYS A 593 -22.53 8.91 -37.98
C LYS A 593 -21.51 8.72 -36.83
N PRO A 594 -21.95 8.48 -35.58
CA PRO A 594 -23.31 8.15 -35.16
C PRO A 594 -24.22 9.34 -34.82
N TYR A 595 -23.79 10.58 -35.05
CA TYR A 595 -24.49 11.80 -34.63
C TYR A 595 -25.43 12.39 -35.69
N ASP A 596 -25.74 11.62 -36.73
CA ASP A 596 -26.51 12.02 -37.91
C ASP A 596 -28.03 11.83 -37.72
N MET A 597 -28.49 11.71 -36.47
CA MET A 597 -29.87 11.43 -36.09
C MET A 597 -30.42 10.11 -36.64
N LYS A 598 -29.58 9.17 -37.12
CA LYS A 598 -30.05 7.85 -37.58
C LYS A 598 -29.85 6.78 -36.51
N THR A 599 -30.80 5.86 -36.42
CA THR A 599 -30.70 4.72 -35.52
C THR A 599 -29.55 3.81 -35.89
N TYR A 600 -28.86 3.29 -34.86
CA TYR A 600 -27.81 2.30 -35.00
C TYR A 600 -27.84 1.34 -33.81
N LEU A 601 -27.27 0.14 -33.98
CA LEU A 601 -27.26 -0.87 -32.95
C LEU A 601 -26.02 -0.76 -32.05
N ILE A 602 -26.23 -0.82 -30.74
CA ILE A 602 -25.19 -1.04 -29.73
C ILE A 602 -25.49 -2.39 -29.07
N LYS A 603 -24.82 -3.44 -29.53
CA LYS A 603 -25.17 -4.84 -29.22
C LYS A 603 -26.63 -5.12 -29.62
N ASP A 604 -27.49 -5.44 -28.65
CA ASP A 604 -28.90 -5.79 -28.85
C ASP A 604 -29.87 -4.61 -28.64
N ASN A 605 -29.34 -3.38 -28.56
CA ASN A 605 -30.12 -2.17 -28.27
C ASN A 605 -30.07 -1.19 -29.43
N THR A 606 -31.16 -0.44 -29.60
CA THR A 606 -31.24 0.66 -30.56
C THR A 606 -30.75 1.94 -29.91
N ALA A 607 -29.84 2.65 -30.58
CA ALA A 607 -29.34 3.95 -30.16
C ALA A 607 -29.55 4.99 -31.25
N ILE A 608 -29.72 6.24 -30.83
CA ILE A 608 -29.77 7.42 -31.69
C ILE A 608 -28.95 8.53 -31.01
N SER A 609 -28.11 9.22 -31.78
CA SER A 609 -27.27 10.29 -31.25
C SER A 609 -27.33 11.52 -32.12
N ALA A 610 -27.08 12.66 -31.50
CA ALA A 610 -27.00 13.92 -32.19
C ALA A 610 -26.14 14.94 -31.44
N VAL A 611 -25.59 15.88 -32.21
CA VAL A 611 -24.83 17.00 -31.67
C VAL A 611 -25.80 18.11 -31.29
N TYR A 612 -25.79 18.53 -30.02
CA TYR A 612 -26.74 19.49 -29.47
C TYR A 612 -26.86 20.78 -30.29
N LYS A 613 -25.74 21.31 -30.81
CA LYS A 613 -25.75 22.53 -31.64
C LYS A 613 -26.60 22.42 -32.91
N ASN A 614 -26.70 21.21 -33.49
CA ASN A 614 -27.37 20.98 -34.77
C ASN A 614 -28.90 20.87 -34.63
N ILE A 615 -29.36 20.60 -33.40
CA ILE A 615 -30.75 20.24 -33.09
C ILE A 615 -31.36 21.15 -32.01
N SER A 616 -30.54 22.01 -31.38
CA SER A 616 -31.01 22.97 -30.39
C SER A 616 -31.76 24.11 -31.08
N PRO A 617 -32.88 24.59 -30.51
CA PRO A 617 -33.58 25.77 -31.00
C PRO A 617 -32.76 27.07 -30.83
N VAL A 618 -31.63 27.02 -30.12
CA VAL A 618 -30.71 28.15 -29.89
C VAL A 618 -29.50 28.02 -30.81
N LYS A 619 -29.34 28.95 -31.78
CA LYS A 619 -28.16 28.99 -32.67
C LYS A 619 -26.89 29.23 -31.85
N THR A 620 -25.97 28.27 -31.90
CA THR A 620 -24.63 28.38 -31.28
C THR A 620 -23.57 28.57 -32.36
N SER A 621 -22.48 29.28 -32.02
CA SER A 621 -21.35 29.62 -32.90
C SER A 621 -20.74 28.40 -33.60
N THR A 622 -20.24 28.58 -34.84
CA THR A 622 -19.56 27.53 -35.62
C THR A 622 -18.12 27.27 -35.16
N ALA A 623 -17.54 28.09 -34.28
CA ALA A 623 -16.16 27.99 -33.80
C ALA A 623 -16.02 27.39 -32.39
N ALA A 624 -16.95 26.52 -31.99
CA ALA A 624 -16.99 26.02 -30.62
C ALA A 624 -15.78 25.15 -30.24
N SER A 625 -15.08 25.55 -29.18
CA SER A 625 -14.02 24.77 -28.52
C SER A 625 -14.55 23.55 -27.75
N VAL A 626 -15.87 23.48 -27.55
CA VAL A 626 -16.59 22.42 -26.86
C VAL A 626 -17.88 22.09 -27.59
N LEU A 627 -18.19 20.80 -27.74
CA LEU A 627 -19.46 20.30 -28.28
C LEU A 627 -20.13 19.34 -27.32
N TYR A 628 -21.44 19.38 -27.27
CA TYR A 628 -22.24 18.43 -26.52
C TYR A 628 -22.92 17.45 -27.47
N ASP A 629 -22.80 16.15 -27.19
CA ASP A 629 -23.63 15.14 -27.83
C ASP A 629 -24.67 14.60 -26.84
N VAL A 630 -25.84 14.25 -27.39
CA VAL A 630 -26.91 13.57 -26.68
C VAL A 630 -27.13 12.23 -27.35
N THR A 631 -27.17 11.17 -26.57
CA THR A 631 -27.43 9.81 -27.05
C THR A 631 -28.59 9.21 -26.28
N HIS A 632 -29.59 8.67 -26.96
CA HIS A 632 -30.68 7.90 -26.37
C HIS A 632 -30.54 6.44 -26.76
N VAL A 633 -30.75 5.53 -25.80
CA VAL A 633 -30.64 4.08 -25.99
C VAL A 633 -31.90 3.42 -25.44
N GLN A 634 -32.44 2.46 -26.20
CA GLN A 634 -33.56 1.61 -25.80
C GLN A 634 -33.27 0.14 -26.11
N SER A 635 -33.78 -0.72 -25.24
CA SER A 635 -33.62 -2.18 -25.34
C SER A 635 -34.39 -2.74 -26.52
N GLY A 636 -33.73 -3.59 -27.32
CA GLY A 636 -34.34 -4.19 -28.50
C GLY A 636 -34.24 -3.34 -29.77
N ILE A 637 -34.94 -3.78 -30.81
CA ILE A 637 -35.00 -3.12 -32.12
C ILE A 637 -36.19 -2.17 -32.12
N ILE A 638 -35.92 -0.86 -32.14
CA ILE A 638 -36.92 0.20 -32.06
C ILE A 638 -36.96 0.96 -33.39
N ASP A 639 -38.15 1.43 -33.76
CA ASP A 639 -38.35 2.23 -34.98
C ASP A 639 -37.65 3.60 -34.90
N GLN A 640 -37.19 4.09 -36.05
CA GLN A 640 -36.52 5.39 -36.20
C GLN A 640 -37.34 6.54 -35.62
N GLY A 641 -38.64 6.62 -35.93
CA GLY A 641 -39.50 7.73 -35.53
C GLY A 641 -39.76 7.76 -34.02
N GLU A 642 -39.82 6.58 -33.39
CA GLU A 642 -39.94 6.47 -31.93
C GLU A 642 -38.66 6.99 -31.23
N MET A 643 -37.49 6.56 -31.69
CA MET A 643 -36.20 6.99 -31.16
C MET A 643 -35.97 8.50 -31.35
N GLU A 644 -36.32 9.06 -32.51
CA GLU A 644 -36.27 10.51 -32.79
C GLU A 644 -37.19 11.30 -31.86
N SER A 645 -38.44 10.85 -31.68
CA SER A 645 -39.42 11.50 -30.81
C SER A 645 -38.93 11.55 -29.36
N ALA A 646 -38.38 10.45 -28.85
CA ALA A 646 -37.80 10.39 -27.50
C ALA A 646 -36.59 11.32 -27.35
N LEU A 647 -35.67 11.32 -28.33
CA LEU A 647 -34.49 12.18 -28.31
C LEU A 647 -34.87 13.67 -28.35
N HIS A 648 -35.85 14.07 -29.18
CA HIS A 648 -36.34 15.45 -29.24
C HIS A 648 -36.97 15.93 -27.92
N LYS A 649 -37.78 15.09 -27.26
CA LYS A 649 -38.31 15.40 -25.93
C LYS A 649 -37.19 15.67 -24.93
N MET A 650 -36.13 14.87 -24.99
CA MET A 650 -34.97 15.01 -24.12
C MET A 650 -34.23 16.33 -24.37
N ILE A 651 -33.92 16.64 -25.64
CA ILE A 651 -33.21 17.87 -26.04
C ILE A 651 -33.97 19.12 -25.63
N LYS A 652 -35.31 19.13 -25.72
CA LYS A 652 -36.15 20.25 -25.29
C LYS A 652 -35.95 20.61 -23.81
N ASN A 653 -35.55 19.63 -23.00
CA ASN A 653 -35.29 19.79 -21.58
C ASN A 653 -33.80 19.92 -21.21
N LEU A 654 -32.92 20.00 -22.22
CA LEU A 654 -31.49 20.26 -22.07
C LEU A 654 -31.15 21.69 -22.48
N THR A 655 -30.44 22.41 -21.62
CA THR A 655 -29.86 23.72 -21.92
C THR A 655 -28.37 23.69 -21.61
N VAL A 656 -27.54 23.89 -22.62
CA VAL A 656 -26.10 24.12 -22.41
C VAL A 656 -25.91 25.59 -22.01
N LEU A 657 -25.25 25.80 -20.87
CA LEU A 657 -24.96 27.11 -20.25
C LEU A 657 -23.49 27.52 -20.45
N GLU A 658 -22.67 26.61 -20.97
CA GLU A 658 -21.27 26.86 -21.26
C GLU A 658 -21.17 27.80 -22.48
N ASN A 659 -20.94 29.07 -22.20
CA ASN A 659 -20.58 30.07 -23.20
C ASN A 659 -19.06 30.05 -23.43
N GLU A 660 -18.63 30.28 -24.68
CA GLU A 660 -17.21 30.36 -25.08
C GLU A 660 -16.40 31.38 -24.26
#